data_AF-A0A0L7T231-F1
#
_entry.id   AF-A0A0L7T231-F1
#
_cell.length_a   1.000
_cell.length_b   1.000
_cell.length_c   1.000
_cell.angle_alpha   90.00
_cell.angle_beta   90.00
_cell.angle_gamma   90.00
#
_symmetry.space_group_name_H-M   'P 1'
#
loop_
_entity.id
_entity.type
_entity.pdbx_description
1 polymer ?
#
loop_
_entity_poly.entity_id
_entity_poly.type
_entity_poly.pdbx_seq_one_letter_code
_entity_poly.pdbx_strand_id
1 'polypeptide(L)'
;MRKLRMLSLAAILSPLIISMPNITLANSVVTDPLWKTTLDAPVTSVMVTEEGTGIAVYEQATATPQIMGFYTLDKNGNVIIKQQAGGSSTGVKPVLGKDGALYLTSFMRTGDETGFSLIEKYSSEDHYANKDIVFKNDKVNYIHNIIFSKDDKNIYVSALKNISGGTPINRNVYALNNKFNSPGEYIWTTPLEGVFTFAAINANRNQLFIGTEVRFGQDGGYLLDAETGTAGERQLSITNASLTIQDEEGNVYSPRNLISNEIVKFNPFNQSTAPEWVWQNPDKELNNDPRYYSFGLQSQLYEAWDDEIYAVDRHTGKGLFHISLPESPAQSAHGNRFTGLVITDPQTGWAYRSYIRNNPEASVGVLGFSPDGAQVRNIVEIKGNFKQISTPALWNDRFYISVDKEVYAYPLPATDDIASKLLPQLNIDGNVFSDTERRQPQRISWEVTDKNNHRVDSDSGKLEFDGSDPSLLNQFSWPLLIGNAINQQNGMLKAGPQQKNSDAEIVPGAPLASQYLNWLWLPEDKVREGYRVTLTTQALDHAPVSEWSLNSASQQAFLSKEGDDFNGKIIRFTVQRPSGEQHYDITTAAKDRFAAAADIARKVNAALSDVQLGEKLAGNQSSIIWSQYRNKIWVKQGVSVRYEVISQ
;
A
#
# COMPACT_ATOMS: atom_id res chain seq x y z
N MET A 1 44.08 20.07 -42.46
CA MET A 1 42.78 19.41 -42.21
C MET A 1 42.97 18.13 -41.42
N ARG A 2 42.70 18.14 -40.11
CA ARG A 2 42.32 16.97 -39.31
C ARG A 2 41.58 17.52 -38.09
N LYS A 3 40.29 17.17 -38.00
CA LYS A 3 39.31 17.75 -37.08
C LYS A 3 39.57 17.26 -35.66
N LEU A 4 39.68 18.19 -34.71
CA LEU A 4 39.36 17.96 -33.30
C LEU A 4 37.91 17.47 -33.22
N ARG A 5 37.67 16.31 -32.59
CA ARG A 5 36.37 15.96 -32.04
C ARG A 5 36.51 15.89 -30.53
N MET A 6 35.88 16.84 -29.86
CA MET A 6 35.61 16.83 -28.43
C MET A 6 34.85 15.55 -28.10
N LEU A 7 35.36 14.77 -27.15
CA LEU A 7 34.60 13.74 -26.45
C LEU A 7 33.64 14.46 -25.49
N SER A 8 32.35 14.21 -25.66
CA SER A 8 31.30 14.68 -24.77
C SER A 8 31.44 14.00 -23.40
N LEU A 9 31.61 14.82 -22.37
CA LEU A 9 31.55 14.46 -20.96
C LEU A 9 30.09 14.06 -20.64
N ALA A 10 29.72 12.81 -20.89
CA ALA A 10 28.49 12.24 -20.35
C ALA A 10 28.76 11.88 -18.89
N ALA A 11 28.17 12.66 -17.98
CA ALA A 11 28.16 12.39 -16.56
C ALA A 11 27.63 10.97 -16.32
N ILE A 12 28.48 10.12 -15.75
CA ILE A 12 28.07 8.86 -15.13
C ILE A 12 27.29 9.26 -13.88
N LEU A 13 25.99 9.48 -14.03
CA LEU A 13 25.03 9.45 -12.93
C LEU A 13 24.81 7.97 -12.59
N SER A 14 25.70 7.42 -11.78
CA SER A 14 25.35 6.23 -11.01
C SER A 14 24.15 6.60 -10.13
N PRO A 15 23.01 5.88 -10.19
CA PRO A 15 21.97 6.08 -9.18
C PRO A 15 22.61 5.75 -7.84
N LEU A 16 22.51 6.68 -6.88
CA LEU A 16 22.73 6.36 -5.47
C LEU A 16 21.81 5.17 -5.18
N ILE A 17 22.40 3.99 -4.97
CA ILE A 17 21.72 2.82 -4.44
C ILE A 17 21.41 3.19 -2.98
N ILE A 18 20.22 3.76 -2.76
CA ILE A 18 19.67 3.92 -1.43
C ILE A 18 19.20 2.51 -1.06
N SER A 19 20.03 1.80 -0.29
CA SER A 19 19.66 0.52 0.33
C SER A 19 18.33 0.70 1.07
N MET A 20 17.33 -0.13 0.78
CA MET A 20 16.07 -0.08 1.51
C MET A 20 16.30 -0.42 2.98
N PRO A 21 15.59 0.22 3.91
CA PRO A 21 15.68 -0.15 5.32
C PRO A 21 15.28 -1.62 5.49
N ASN A 22 16.15 -2.40 6.14
CA ASN A 22 15.87 -3.78 6.52
C ASN A 22 15.22 -3.76 7.91
N ILE A 23 14.00 -4.28 8.01
CA ILE A 23 13.18 -4.16 9.23
C ILE A 23 13.09 -5.53 9.86
N THR A 24 13.57 -5.62 11.11
CA THR A 24 13.62 -6.86 11.89
C THR A 24 12.41 -6.94 12.85
N LEU A 25 11.92 -8.16 13.06
CA LEU A 25 10.73 -8.49 13.85
C LEU A 25 10.73 -7.86 15.25
N ALA A 26 9.56 -7.33 15.65
CA ALA A 26 9.23 -7.04 17.04
C ALA A 26 8.15 -8.03 17.54
N ASN A 27 8.18 -8.30 18.86
CA ASN A 27 7.35 -9.23 19.66
C ASN A 27 6.13 -9.92 19.00
N SER A 28 6.03 -11.24 19.20
CA SER A 28 4.92 -12.09 18.75
C SER A 28 3.61 -11.76 19.48
N VAL A 29 2.53 -11.68 18.72
CA VAL A 29 1.14 -11.61 19.23
C VAL A 29 0.49 -12.92 18.82
N VAL A 30 0.81 -14.01 19.55
CA VAL A 30 0.23 -15.33 19.26
C VAL A 30 -1.16 -15.38 19.87
N THR A 31 -2.19 -15.32 19.03
CA THR A 31 -3.59 -15.47 19.46
C THR A 31 -3.98 -16.95 19.47
N ASP A 32 -4.82 -17.35 20.41
CA ASP A 32 -5.46 -18.67 20.36
C ASP A 32 -6.55 -18.67 19.26
N PRO A 33 -6.77 -19.81 18.57
CA PRO A 33 -7.81 -19.89 17.58
C PRO A 33 -9.19 -19.77 18.25
N LEU A 34 -10.10 -19.00 17.64
CA LEU A 34 -11.51 -18.96 18.03
C LEU A 34 -12.16 -20.34 17.88
N TRP A 35 -11.76 -21.06 16.83
CA TRP A 35 -12.11 -22.46 16.62
C TRP A 35 -11.11 -23.11 15.66
N LYS A 36 -11.14 -24.45 15.68
CA LYS A 36 -10.35 -25.32 14.82
C LYS A 36 -11.21 -26.48 14.34
N THR A 37 -11.11 -26.81 13.06
CA THR A 37 -11.83 -27.92 12.44
C THR A 37 -10.88 -28.83 11.68
N THR A 38 -10.85 -30.11 12.04
CA THR A 38 -10.07 -31.13 11.32
C THR A 38 -10.91 -31.76 10.23
N LEU A 39 -10.38 -31.76 9.00
CA LEU A 39 -11.03 -32.31 7.80
C LEU A 39 -10.36 -33.61 7.37
N ASP A 40 -10.98 -34.36 6.45
CA ASP A 40 -10.41 -35.64 6.00
C ASP A 40 -9.31 -35.50 4.94
N ALA A 41 -9.21 -34.33 4.29
CA ALA A 41 -8.32 -34.03 3.19
C ALA A 41 -7.45 -32.79 3.49
N PRO A 42 -6.19 -32.75 3.00
CA PRO A 42 -5.35 -31.56 3.12
C PRO A 42 -5.92 -30.38 2.32
N VAL A 43 -6.10 -29.24 2.97
CA VAL A 43 -6.64 -28.00 2.42
C VAL A 43 -5.51 -27.17 1.83
N THR A 44 -5.67 -26.76 0.57
CA THR A 44 -4.69 -25.97 -0.20
C THR A 44 -5.02 -24.48 -0.20
N SER A 45 -6.29 -24.11 -0.01
CA SER A 45 -6.75 -22.72 0.02
C SER A 45 -7.93 -22.55 0.94
N VAL A 46 -8.01 -21.39 1.60
CA VAL A 46 -9.18 -20.96 2.34
C VAL A 46 -9.63 -19.63 1.75
N MET A 47 -10.93 -19.49 1.54
CA MET A 47 -11.61 -18.27 1.09
C MET A 47 -12.80 -18.02 2.01
N VAL A 48 -13.28 -16.78 2.08
CA VAL A 48 -14.43 -16.43 2.92
C VAL A 48 -15.34 -15.51 2.13
N THR A 49 -16.65 -15.76 2.21
CA THR A 49 -17.68 -14.93 1.57
C THR A 49 -17.94 -13.65 2.37
N GLU A 50 -18.64 -12.68 1.78
CA GLU A 50 -19.09 -11.48 2.52
C GLU A 50 -20.01 -11.81 3.72
N GLU A 51 -20.69 -12.96 3.69
CA GLU A 51 -21.55 -13.43 4.77
C GLU A 51 -20.79 -14.19 5.88
N GLY A 52 -19.49 -14.45 5.69
CA GLY A 52 -18.65 -15.14 6.66
C GLY A 52 -18.66 -16.67 6.53
N THR A 53 -19.14 -17.20 5.42
CA THR A 53 -19.03 -18.63 5.11
C THR A 53 -17.60 -18.93 4.68
N GLY A 54 -16.92 -19.80 5.42
CA GLY A 54 -15.58 -20.26 5.08
C GLY A 54 -15.64 -21.33 4.00
N ILE A 55 -14.78 -21.25 2.99
CA ILE A 55 -14.65 -22.22 1.90
C ILE A 55 -13.22 -22.77 1.95
N ALA A 56 -13.08 -24.04 2.33
CA ALA A 56 -11.80 -24.73 2.40
C ALA A 56 -11.65 -25.68 1.21
N VAL A 57 -10.77 -25.33 0.27
CA VAL A 57 -10.53 -26.12 -0.95
C VAL A 57 -9.42 -27.12 -0.70
N TYR A 58 -9.61 -28.36 -1.15
CA TYR A 58 -8.61 -29.41 -1.09
C TYR A 58 -8.26 -29.95 -2.48
N GLU A 59 -7.00 -30.37 -2.64
CA GLU A 59 -6.51 -31.06 -3.83
C GLU A 59 -5.72 -32.30 -3.41
N GLN A 60 -6.17 -33.48 -3.83
CA GLN A 60 -5.47 -34.74 -3.58
C GLN A 60 -4.66 -35.15 -4.81
N ALA A 61 -3.42 -34.65 -4.86
CA ALA A 61 -2.50 -34.90 -5.97
C ALA A 61 -2.11 -36.39 -6.16
N THR A 62 -2.23 -37.21 -5.11
CA THR A 62 -1.90 -38.65 -5.12
C THR A 62 -3.08 -39.55 -5.53
N ALA A 63 -4.29 -39.01 -5.62
CA ALA A 63 -5.42 -39.75 -6.15
C ALA A 63 -5.28 -39.87 -7.67
N THR A 64 -5.72 -41.01 -8.25
CA THR A 64 -5.82 -41.17 -9.70
C THR A 64 -7.28 -41.51 -10.04
N PRO A 65 -8.04 -40.58 -10.65
CA PRO A 65 -7.65 -39.21 -11.02
C PRO A 65 -7.43 -38.30 -9.80
N GLN A 66 -6.68 -37.21 -9.99
CA GLN A 66 -6.50 -36.19 -8.95
C GLN A 66 -7.87 -35.61 -8.59
N ILE A 67 -8.13 -35.45 -7.29
CA ILE A 67 -9.43 -35.01 -6.80
C ILE A 67 -9.29 -33.58 -6.29
N MET A 68 -10.10 -32.67 -6.84
CA MET A 68 -10.34 -31.34 -6.26
C MET A 68 -11.73 -31.33 -5.63
N GLY A 69 -11.87 -30.63 -4.51
CA GLY A 69 -13.17 -30.41 -3.88
C GLY A 69 -13.08 -29.33 -2.82
N PHE A 70 -14.16 -29.12 -2.10
CA PHE A 70 -14.20 -28.11 -1.05
C PHE A 70 -15.14 -28.49 0.09
N TYR A 71 -14.93 -27.82 1.20
CA TYR A 71 -15.82 -27.78 2.35
C TYR A 71 -16.36 -26.38 2.50
N THR A 72 -17.61 -26.26 2.92
CA THR A 72 -18.14 -25.01 3.46
C THR A 72 -18.24 -25.13 4.97
N LEU A 73 -17.85 -24.06 5.65
CA LEU A 73 -17.78 -23.96 7.09
C LEU A 73 -18.64 -22.77 7.51
N ASP A 74 -19.48 -22.96 8.53
CA ASP A 74 -20.17 -21.84 9.15
C ASP A 74 -19.18 -20.96 9.94
N LYS A 75 -19.64 -19.82 10.44
CA LYS A 75 -18.85 -18.87 11.24
C LYS A 75 -18.24 -19.47 12.52
N ASN A 76 -18.68 -20.65 12.95
CA ASN A 76 -18.21 -21.37 14.13
C ASN A 76 -17.32 -22.57 13.78
N GLY A 77 -17.02 -22.77 12.49
CA GLY A 77 -16.17 -23.87 12.01
C GLY A 77 -16.92 -25.19 11.81
N ASN A 78 -18.25 -25.22 11.91
CA ASN A 78 -18.98 -26.45 11.62
C ASN A 78 -19.05 -26.67 10.11
N VAL A 79 -18.74 -27.89 9.67
CA VAL A 79 -18.88 -28.29 8.26
C VAL A 79 -20.36 -28.30 7.89
N ILE A 80 -20.72 -27.48 6.90
CA ILE A 80 -22.09 -27.42 6.35
C ILE A 80 -22.20 -28.43 5.22
N ILE A 81 -21.31 -28.36 4.23
CA ILE A 81 -21.28 -29.31 3.11
C ILE A 81 -19.85 -29.66 2.70
N LYS A 82 -19.69 -30.85 2.12
CA LYS A 82 -18.50 -31.28 1.39
C LYS A 82 -18.92 -31.57 -0.05
N GLN A 83 -18.20 -30.98 -1.00
CA GLN A 83 -18.42 -31.17 -2.42
C GLN A 83 -17.13 -31.58 -3.12
N GLN A 84 -17.29 -32.25 -4.26
CA GLN A 84 -16.18 -32.68 -5.10
C GLN A 84 -16.39 -32.19 -6.52
N ALA A 85 -15.33 -31.63 -7.11
CA ALA A 85 -15.30 -31.28 -8.52
C ALA A 85 -15.43 -32.53 -9.41
N GLY A 86 -15.97 -32.35 -10.62
CA GLY A 86 -16.19 -33.45 -11.55
C GLY A 86 -14.91 -34.10 -12.09
N GLY A 87 -13.79 -33.38 -12.11
CA GLY A 87 -12.53 -33.85 -12.69
C GLY A 87 -11.28 -33.37 -11.96
N SER A 88 -10.12 -33.65 -12.57
CA SER A 88 -8.83 -33.19 -12.06
C SER A 88 -8.70 -31.67 -12.22
N SER A 89 -8.09 -31.02 -11.25
CA SER A 89 -7.77 -29.58 -11.28
C SER A 89 -7.01 -29.18 -12.55
N THR A 90 -7.37 -28.06 -13.19
CA THR A 90 -6.62 -27.54 -14.33
C THR A 90 -6.41 -26.03 -14.32
N GLY A 91 -5.15 -25.64 -14.49
CA GLY A 91 -4.67 -24.32 -14.88
C GLY A 91 -4.90 -23.19 -13.87
N VAL A 92 -6.16 -22.79 -13.65
CA VAL A 92 -6.53 -21.67 -12.78
C VAL A 92 -6.80 -22.18 -11.37
N LYS A 93 -6.36 -21.43 -10.35
CA LYS A 93 -6.73 -21.69 -8.95
C LYS A 93 -8.23 -21.44 -8.75
N PRO A 94 -8.87 -22.05 -7.73
CA PRO A 94 -10.25 -21.74 -7.35
C PRO A 94 -10.50 -20.22 -7.26
N VAL A 95 -11.62 -19.75 -7.79
CA VAL A 95 -12.00 -18.33 -7.76
C VAL A 95 -13.30 -18.17 -6.99
N LEU A 96 -13.33 -17.24 -6.02
CA LEU A 96 -14.55 -16.79 -5.37
C LEU A 96 -15.05 -15.53 -6.08
N GLY A 97 -16.21 -15.61 -6.72
CA GLY A 97 -16.85 -14.47 -7.40
C GLY A 97 -17.43 -13.45 -6.43
N LYS A 98 -17.72 -12.24 -6.92
CA LYS A 98 -18.42 -11.21 -6.13
C LYS A 98 -19.87 -11.60 -5.82
N ASP A 99 -20.46 -12.46 -6.64
CA ASP A 99 -21.73 -13.12 -6.37
C ASP A 99 -21.67 -14.15 -5.23
N GLY A 100 -20.50 -14.36 -4.61
CA GLY A 100 -20.31 -15.34 -3.55
C GLY A 100 -20.21 -16.78 -4.06
N ALA A 101 -20.27 -17.01 -5.37
CA ALA A 101 -20.16 -18.33 -5.95
C ALA A 101 -18.70 -18.78 -6.08
N LEU A 102 -18.46 -20.07 -5.87
CA LEU A 102 -17.15 -20.70 -6.06
C LEU A 102 -17.06 -21.27 -7.48
N TYR A 103 -16.00 -20.91 -8.19
CA TYR A 103 -15.68 -21.41 -9.53
C TYR A 103 -14.46 -22.33 -9.47
N LEU A 104 -14.66 -23.58 -9.87
CA LEU A 104 -13.62 -24.60 -9.94
C LEU A 104 -13.36 -24.99 -11.40
N THR A 105 -12.10 -25.01 -11.80
CA THR A 105 -11.68 -25.47 -13.12
C THR A 105 -11.25 -26.93 -13.05
N SER A 106 -11.77 -27.73 -13.97
CA SER A 106 -11.41 -29.15 -14.04
C SER A 106 -11.29 -29.68 -15.47
N PHE A 107 -10.58 -30.79 -15.61
CA PHE A 107 -10.55 -31.59 -16.84
C PHE A 107 -11.05 -32.99 -16.54
N MET A 108 -12.10 -33.39 -17.25
CA MET A 108 -12.64 -34.75 -17.17
C MET A 108 -12.11 -35.58 -18.33
N ARG A 109 -11.44 -36.69 -18.01
CA ARG A 109 -11.03 -37.70 -18.99
C ARG A 109 -12.20 -38.64 -19.30
N THR A 110 -12.43 -38.91 -20.58
CA THR A 110 -13.45 -39.85 -21.08
C THR A 110 -12.85 -41.10 -21.72
N GLY A 111 -11.53 -41.27 -21.70
CA GLY A 111 -10.80 -42.39 -22.29
C GLY A 111 -9.28 -42.13 -22.36
N ASP A 112 -8.58 -42.86 -23.23
CA ASP A 112 -7.10 -42.90 -23.26
C ASP A 112 -6.41 -41.59 -23.65
N GLU A 113 -7.12 -40.61 -24.22
CA GLU A 113 -6.58 -39.27 -24.51
C GLU A 113 -7.66 -38.21 -24.81
N THR A 114 -8.94 -38.57 -24.62
CA THR A 114 -10.09 -37.70 -24.89
C THR A 114 -10.69 -37.20 -23.59
N GLY A 115 -11.18 -35.97 -23.59
CA GLY A 115 -11.77 -35.34 -22.41
C GLY A 115 -12.24 -33.94 -22.72
N PHE A 116 -12.77 -33.26 -21.71
CA PHE A 116 -13.23 -31.89 -21.84
C PHE A 116 -12.88 -31.08 -20.60
N SER A 117 -12.62 -29.78 -20.82
CA SER A 117 -12.42 -28.82 -19.74
C SER A 117 -13.77 -28.26 -19.27
N LEU A 118 -13.86 -27.98 -17.98
CA LEU A 118 -15.04 -27.48 -17.29
C LEU A 118 -14.71 -26.29 -16.40
N ILE A 119 -15.69 -25.39 -16.27
CA ILE A 119 -15.80 -24.49 -15.11
C ILE A 119 -17.10 -24.87 -14.40
N GLU A 120 -16.96 -25.31 -13.16
CA GLU A 120 -18.06 -25.68 -12.28
C GLU A 120 -18.30 -24.53 -11.30
N LYS A 121 -19.54 -24.04 -11.25
CA LYS A 121 -20.02 -22.98 -10.36
C LYS A 121 -20.85 -23.60 -9.25
N TYR A 122 -20.54 -23.22 -8.01
CA TYR A 122 -21.29 -23.59 -6.81
C TYR A 122 -21.78 -22.31 -6.15
N SER A 123 -23.10 -22.12 -6.05
CA SER A 123 -23.70 -20.85 -5.61
C SER A 123 -23.79 -20.77 -4.09
N SER A 124 -23.78 -19.56 -3.54
CA SER A 124 -24.14 -19.34 -2.14
C SER A 124 -25.66 -19.49 -1.91
N GLU A 125 -26.48 -19.18 -2.93
CA GLU A 125 -27.96 -19.17 -2.86
C GLU A 125 -28.55 -20.54 -2.52
N ASP A 126 -27.88 -21.62 -2.93
CA ASP A 126 -28.27 -23.00 -2.65
C ASP A 126 -27.35 -23.67 -1.63
N HIS A 127 -26.61 -22.86 -0.86
CA HIS A 127 -25.62 -23.31 0.12
C HIS A 127 -24.55 -24.24 -0.48
N TYR A 128 -24.18 -24.00 -1.74
CA TYR A 128 -23.18 -24.75 -2.49
C TYR A 128 -23.58 -26.23 -2.69
N ALA A 129 -24.88 -26.53 -2.58
CA ALA A 129 -25.40 -27.89 -2.68
C ALA A 129 -25.47 -28.38 -4.14
N ASN A 130 -25.83 -27.49 -5.07
CA ASN A 130 -25.89 -27.84 -6.47
C ASN A 130 -24.67 -27.31 -7.22
N LYS A 131 -24.47 -27.94 -8.37
CA LYS A 131 -23.37 -27.68 -9.27
C LYS A 131 -23.91 -27.27 -10.61
N ASP A 132 -23.52 -26.08 -11.05
CA ASP A 132 -23.79 -25.59 -12.40
C ASP A 132 -22.52 -25.67 -13.25
N ILE A 133 -22.66 -26.07 -14.51
CA ILE A 133 -21.54 -26.09 -15.46
C ILE A 133 -21.66 -24.85 -16.33
N VAL A 134 -20.80 -23.85 -16.09
CA VAL A 134 -20.84 -22.58 -16.83
C VAL A 134 -19.96 -22.61 -18.09
N PHE A 135 -18.96 -23.48 -18.13
CA PHE A 135 -18.11 -23.72 -19.30
C PHE A 135 -17.91 -25.21 -19.51
N LYS A 136 -18.02 -25.67 -20.76
CA LYS A 136 -17.69 -27.04 -21.17
C LYS A 136 -17.17 -27.08 -22.60
N ASN A 137 -15.95 -27.56 -22.80
CA ASN A 137 -15.36 -27.65 -24.13
C ASN A 137 -14.45 -28.87 -24.29
N ASP A 138 -14.72 -29.69 -25.31
CA ASP A 138 -14.03 -30.94 -25.66
C ASP A 138 -12.80 -30.74 -26.54
N LYS A 139 -12.63 -29.53 -27.10
CA LYS A 139 -11.49 -29.17 -27.94
C LYS A 139 -10.32 -28.58 -27.16
N VAL A 140 -10.48 -28.34 -25.86
CA VAL A 140 -9.46 -27.78 -24.96
C VAL A 140 -9.33 -28.64 -23.70
N ASN A 141 -8.12 -28.71 -23.15
CA ASN A 141 -7.83 -29.50 -21.94
C ASN A 141 -7.19 -28.65 -20.82
N TYR A 142 -7.06 -27.34 -21.04
CA TYR A 142 -6.42 -26.42 -20.12
C TYR A 142 -7.07 -25.03 -20.18
N ILE A 143 -7.56 -24.56 -19.05
CA ILE A 143 -8.08 -23.20 -18.87
C ILE A 143 -6.93 -22.35 -18.31
N HIS A 144 -6.59 -21.25 -18.98
CA HIS A 144 -5.42 -20.44 -18.63
C HIS A 144 -5.78 -19.22 -17.78
N ASN A 145 -6.84 -18.49 -18.12
CA ASN A 145 -7.36 -17.40 -17.28
C ASN A 145 -8.88 -17.38 -17.26
N ILE A 146 -9.41 -16.87 -16.15
CA ILE A 146 -10.82 -16.49 -15.95
C ILE A 146 -10.82 -15.02 -15.53
N ILE A 147 -11.56 -14.17 -16.23
CA ILE A 147 -11.75 -12.76 -15.89
C ILE A 147 -13.25 -12.46 -15.87
N PHE A 148 -13.68 -11.74 -14.85
CA PHE A 148 -15.06 -11.27 -14.72
C PHE A 148 -15.19 -9.85 -15.28
N SER A 149 -16.32 -9.55 -15.91
CA SER A 149 -16.68 -8.16 -16.21
C SER A 149 -16.89 -7.38 -14.91
N LYS A 150 -16.75 -6.05 -14.95
CA LYS A 150 -16.91 -5.19 -13.76
C LYS A 150 -18.27 -5.29 -13.09
N ASP A 151 -19.32 -5.56 -13.87
CA ASP A 151 -20.69 -5.78 -13.41
C ASP A 151 -21.00 -7.26 -13.12
N ASP A 152 -20.00 -8.14 -13.17
CA ASP A 152 -20.07 -9.57 -12.90
C ASP A 152 -21.08 -10.33 -13.79
N LYS A 153 -21.50 -9.73 -14.91
CA LYS A 153 -22.46 -10.34 -15.85
C LYS A 153 -21.81 -11.31 -16.81
N ASN A 154 -20.56 -11.05 -17.19
CA ASN A 154 -19.85 -11.86 -18.18
C ASN A 154 -18.59 -12.46 -17.57
N ILE A 155 -18.28 -13.69 -17.99
CA ILE A 155 -17.03 -14.38 -17.71
C ILE A 155 -16.27 -14.49 -19.03
N TYR A 156 -15.00 -14.12 -19.01
CA TYR A 156 -14.08 -14.28 -20.11
C TYR A 156 -13.07 -15.38 -19.79
N VAL A 157 -13.01 -16.39 -20.64
CA VAL A 157 -12.19 -17.58 -20.42
C VAL A 157 -11.20 -17.69 -21.57
N SER A 158 -9.90 -17.69 -21.24
CA SER A 158 -8.87 -18.07 -22.21
C SER A 158 -8.50 -19.53 -21.98
N ALA A 159 -8.62 -20.36 -23.03
CA ALA A 159 -8.37 -21.79 -22.94
C ALA A 159 -7.63 -22.31 -24.16
N LEU A 160 -6.87 -23.38 -23.96
CA LEU A 160 -6.05 -24.02 -24.99
C LEU A 160 -6.08 -25.54 -24.86
N LYS A 161 -5.71 -26.20 -25.95
CA LYS A 161 -5.36 -27.62 -25.94
C LYS A 161 -3.86 -27.76 -25.83
N ASN A 162 -3.42 -28.08 -24.62
CA ASN A 162 -2.04 -28.41 -24.34
C ASN A 162 -1.71 -29.79 -24.93
N ILE A 163 -0.59 -29.87 -25.65
CA ILE A 163 -0.07 -31.09 -26.25
C ILE A 163 1.28 -31.37 -25.60
N SER A 164 1.44 -32.56 -25.02
CA SER A 164 2.70 -32.95 -24.38
C SER A 164 3.88 -32.78 -25.35
N GLY A 165 4.86 -31.95 -24.98
CA GLY A 165 6.06 -31.69 -25.78
C GLY A 165 5.84 -30.89 -27.08
N GLY A 166 4.65 -30.34 -27.31
CA GLY A 166 4.30 -29.61 -28.54
C GLY A 166 3.77 -28.20 -28.29
N THR A 167 3.66 -27.41 -29.36
CA THR A 167 3.00 -26.10 -29.32
C THR A 167 1.50 -26.30 -29.04
N PRO A 168 0.91 -25.63 -28.04
CA PRO A 168 -0.53 -25.70 -27.78
C PRO A 168 -1.37 -25.35 -29.00
N ILE A 169 -2.52 -26.01 -29.18
CA ILE A 169 -3.48 -25.76 -30.28
C ILE A 169 -4.85 -25.33 -29.73
N ASN A 170 -5.81 -24.99 -30.59
CA ASN A 170 -7.17 -24.56 -30.21
C ASN A 170 -7.18 -23.46 -29.14
N ARG A 171 -6.42 -22.40 -29.40
CA ARG A 171 -6.18 -21.30 -28.46
C ARG A 171 -7.27 -20.25 -28.68
N ASN A 172 -8.26 -20.24 -27.80
CA ASN A 172 -9.45 -19.43 -27.97
C ASN A 172 -9.74 -18.63 -26.70
N VAL A 173 -10.39 -17.49 -26.90
CA VAL A 173 -11.05 -16.72 -25.85
C VAL A 173 -12.55 -16.88 -26.02
N TYR A 174 -13.23 -17.14 -24.91
CA TYR A 174 -14.67 -17.36 -24.85
C TYR A 174 -15.29 -16.31 -23.94
N ALA A 175 -16.42 -15.74 -24.35
CA ALA A 175 -17.27 -14.95 -23.46
C ALA A 175 -18.54 -15.73 -23.12
N LEU A 176 -18.87 -15.74 -21.84
CA LEU A 176 -20.00 -16.48 -21.28
C LEU A 176 -20.84 -15.55 -20.41
N ASN A 177 -22.15 -15.79 -20.37
CA ASN A 177 -23.02 -15.10 -19.42
C ASN A 177 -22.92 -15.80 -18.06
N ASN A 178 -22.68 -15.04 -16.99
CA ASN A 178 -22.50 -15.59 -15.65
C ASN A 178 -23.82 -16.10 -15.02
N LYS A 179 -24.96 -15.55 -15.42
CA LYS A 179 -26.28 -15.88 -14.83
C LYS A 179 -27.06 -16.94 -15.60
N PHE A 180 -26.95 -16.93 -16.92
CA PHE A 180 -27.74 -17.80 -17.78
C PHE A 180 -26.83 -18.40 -18.83
N ASN A 181 -26.27 -19.57 -18.55
CA ASN A 181 -25.54 -20.29 -19.58
C ASN A 181 -25.92 -21.76 -19.64
N SER A 182 -26.29 -22.21 -20.83
CA SER A 182 -26.27 -23.63 -21.15
C SER A 182 -24.82 -24.03 -21.43
N PRO A 183 -24.33 -25.16 -20.89
CA PRO A 183 -22.96 -25.61 -21.17
C PRO A 183 -22.68 -25.70 -22.68
N GLY A 184 -21.69 -24.94 -23.15
CA GLY A 184 -21.29 -24.91 -24.57
C GLY A 184 -21.95 -23.82 -25.41
N GLU A 185 -22.85 -23.01 -24.83
CA GLU A 185 -23.27 -21.75 -25.42
C GLU A 185 -22.30 -20.64 -24.99
N TYR A 186 -21.87 -19.84 -25.96
CA TYR A 186 -20.93 -18.73 -25.78
C TYR A 186 -21.53 -17.49 -26.42
N ILE A 187 -21.38 -16.32 -25.78
CA ILE A 187 -21.76 -15.03 -26.36
C ILE A 187 -20.95 -14.82 -27.64
N TRP A 188 -19.66 -15.10 -27.57
CA TRP A 188 -18.75 -15.16 -28.71
C TRP A 188 -17.55 -16.04 -28.40
N THR A 189 -16.81 -16.40 -29.44
CA THR A 189 -15.54 -17.12 -29.34
C THR A 189 -14.57 -16.56 -30.37
N THR A 190 -13.34 -16.28 -29.94
CA THR A 190 -12.31 -15.68 -30.80
C THR A 190 -11.05 -16.55 -30.77
N PRO A 191 -10.64 -17.13 -31.91
CA PRO A 191 -9.37 -17.83 -32.01
C PRO A 191 -8.21 -16.83 -32.04
N LEU A 192 -7.17 -17.11 -31.26
CA LEU A 192 -5.96 -16.29 -31.20
C LEU A 192 -4.71 -17.14 -31.47
N GLU A 193 -3.65 -16.49 -31.94
CA GLU A 193 -2.35 -17.13 -32.06
C GLU A 193 -1.53 -16.93 -30.77
N GLY A 194 -0.50 -17.76 -30.58
CA GLY A 194 0.43 -17.66 -29.46
C GLY A 194 -0.07 -18.29 -28.16
N VAL A 195 0.85 -18.63 -27.27
CA VAL A 195 0.51 -19.22 -25.96
C VAL A 195 0.15 -18.09 -25.00
N PHE A 196 -1.02 -18.18 -24.39
CA PHE A 196 -1.52 -17.15 -23.48
C PHE A 196 -0.61 -17.02 -22.25
N THR A 197 -0.33 -15.78 -21.84
CA THR A 197 0.50 -15.49 -20.67
C THR A 197 -0.36 -14.92 -19.55
N PHE A 198 -1.02 -13.80 -19.79
CA PHE A 198 -1.94 -13.16 -18.86
C PHE A 198 -3.13 -12.58 -19.62
N ALA A 199 -4.16 -12.19 -18.88
CA ALA A 199 -5.28 -11.43 -19.42
C ALA A 199 -5.56 -10.22 -18.53
N ALA A 200 -6.07 -9.14 -19.11
CA ALA A 200 -6.43 -7.90 -18.42
C ALA A 200 -7.72 -7.32 -19.01
N ILE A 201 -8.49 -6.57 -18.22
CA ILE A 201 -9.75 -5.97 -18.65
C ILE A 201 -9.77 -4.46 -18.41
N ASN A 202 -10.12 -3.67 -19.42
CA ASN A 202 -10.48 -2.27 -19.25
C ASN A 202 -11.98 -2.18 -19.14
N ALA A 203 -12.47 -2.28 -17.91
CA ALA A 203 -13.90 -2.27 -17.63
C ALA A 203 -14.62 -0.99 -18.07
N ASN A 204 -13.91 0.15 -18.11
CA ASN A 204 -14.52 1.43 -18.48
C ASN A 204 -14.64 1.59 -20.00
N ARG A 205 -13.84 0.86 -20.78
CA ARG A 205 -13.84 0.91 -22.25
C ARG A 205 -14.35 -0.37 -22.90
N ASN A 206 -14.78 -1.35 -22.10
CA ASN A 206 -15.25 -2.65 -22.55
C ASN A 206 -14.22 -3.38 -23.44
N GLN A 207 -12.96 -3.41 -23.00
CA GLN A 207 -11.86 -4.04 -23.75
C GLN A 207 -11.19 -5.13 -22.93
N LEU A 208 -10.71 -6.17 -23.62
CA LEU A 208 -9.88 -7.24 -23.07
C LEU A 208 -8.52 -7.21 -23.72
N PHE A 209 -7.48 -7.43 -22.94
CA PHE A 209 -6.14 -7.65 -23.45
C PHE A 209 -5.70 -9.06 -23.10
N ILE A 210 -5.21 -9.80 -24.10
CA ILE A 210 -4.71 -11.18 -23.94
C ILE A 210 -3.24 -11.21 -24.33
N GLY A 211 -2.36 -11.35 -23.34
CA GLY A 211 -0.92 -11.46 -23.55
C GLY A 211 -0.52 -12.83 -24.12
N THR A 212 0.56 -12.84 -24.90
CA THR A 212 1.09 -14.03 -25.60
C THR A 212 2.60 -14.18 -25.41
N GLU A 213 3.11 -15.41 -25.42
CA GLU A 213 4.49 -15.74 -25.00
C GLU A 213 5.55 -15.82 -26.13
N VAL A 214 6.73 -15.19 -25.91
CA VAL A 214 7.92 -15.24 -26.80
C VAL A 214 8.35 -16.65 -27.18
N ARG A 215 8.29 -17.62 -26.25
CA ARG A 215 8.93 -18.94 -26.40
C ARG A 215 8.45 -19.70 -27.65
N PHE A 216 7.32 -19.30 -28.21
CA PHE A 216 6.73 -19.86 -29.42
C PHE A 216 6.81 -18.89 -30.62
N GLY A 217 7.76 -17.96 -30.62
CA GLY A 217 8.02 -16.99 -31.69
C GLY A 217 7.00 -15.87 -31.78
N GLN A 218 6.16 -15.70 -30.76
CA GLN A 218 5.03 -14.79 -30.78
C GLN A 218 5.05 -13.88 -29.54
N ASP A 219 5.75 -12.75 -29.65
CA ASP A 219 5.74 -11.66 -28.66
C ASP A 219 4.60 -10.68 -28.86
N GLY A 220 3.82 -10.41 -27.80
CA GLY A 220 2.73 -9.44 -27.90
C GLY A 220 1.47 -9.76 -27.13
N GLY A 221 0.37 -9.20 -27.61
CA GLY A 221 -0.96 -9.52 -27.16
C GLY A 221 -2.02 -9.01 -28.12
N TYR A 222 -3.26 -9.37 -27.85
CA TYR A 222 -4.42 -8.97 -28.62
C TYR A 222 -5.32 -8.10 -27.77
N LEU A 223 -5.74 -6.98 -28.34
CA LEU A 223 -6.81 -6.16 -27.80
C LEU A 223 -8.12 -6.64 -28.44
N LEU A 224 -9.07 -7.08 -27.62
CA LEU A 224 -10.39 -7.53 -28.04
C LEU A 224 -11.44 -6.55 -27.52
N ASP A 225 -12.46 -6.32 -28.33
CA ASP A 225 -13.71 -5.75 -27.86
C ASP A 225 -14.46 -6.79 -27.00
N ALA A 226 -14.80 -6.43 -25.76
CA ALA A 226 -15.30 -7.39 -24.77
C ALA A 226 -16.79 -7.75 -24.98
N GLU A 227 -17.53 -6.98 -25.78
CA GLU A 227 -18.93 -7.25 -26.15
C GLU A 227 -19.03 -8.19 -27.35
N THR A 228 -18.16 -8.00 -28.36
CA THR A 228 -18.25 -8.69 -29.66
C THR A 228 -17.17 -9.75 -29.86
N GLY A 229 -16.10 -9.71 -29.07
CA GLY A 229 -14.93 -10.58 -29.23
C GLY A 229 -14.03 -10.21 -30.40
N THR A 230 -14.33 -9.11 -31.10
CA THR A 230 -13.55 -8.69 -32.28
C THR A 230 -12.11 -8.37 -31.85
N ALA A 231 -11.15 -9.12 -32.38
CA ALA A 231 -9.73 -8.88 -32.13
C ALA A 231 -9.19 -7.80 -33.06
N GLY A 232 -8.51 -6.80 -32.48
CA GLY A 232 -7.71 -5.85 -33.22
C GLY A 232 -6.38 -6.45 -33.71
N GLU A 233 -5.55 -5.59 -34.31
CA GLU A 233 -4.18 -5.98 -34.66
C GLU A 233 -3.38 -6.37 -33.42
N ARG A 234 -2.48 -7.32 -33.63
CA ARG A 234 -1.58 -7.80 -32.59
C ARG A 234 -0.62 -6.69 -32.18
N GLN A 235 -0.55 -6.42 -30.89
CA GLN A 235 0.30 -5.39 -30.31
C GLN A 235 1.55 -6.03 -29.72
N LEU A 236 2.70 -5.36 -29.83
CA LEU A 236 3.88 -5.73 -29.05
C LEU A 236 3.59 -5.50 -27.57
N SER A 237 4.00 -6.44 -26.73
CA SER A 237 3.80 -6.41 -25.28
C SER A 237 5.13 -6.13 -24.61
N ILE A 238 5.08 -5.38 -23.50
CA ILE A 238 6.25 -5.04 -22.69
C ILE A 238 6.70 -6.24 -21.82
N THR A 239 5.83 -7.22 -21.64
CA THR A 239 6.07 -8.44 -20.87
C THR A 239 5.51 -9.68 -21.57
N ASN A 240 6.16 -10.82 -21.33
CA ASN A 240 5.70 -12.15 -21.69
C ASN A 240 5.43 -13.04 -20.46
N ALA A 241 5.41 -12.47 -19.27
CA ALA A 241 5.22 -13.23 -18.03
C ALA A 241 3.73 -13.45 -17.73
N SER A 242 3.42 -14.61 -17.16
CA SER A 242 2.07 -14.97 -16.68
C SER A 242 1.75 -14.46 -15.28
N LEU A 243 2.76 -13.96 -14.56
CA LEU A 243 2.63 -13.46 -13.19
C LEU A 243 2.31 -11.96 -13.23
N THR A 244 1.03 -11.61 -13.35
CA THR A 244 0.62 -10.22 -13.46
C THR A 244 -0.51 -9.87 -12.48
N ILE A 245 -0.59 -8.59 -12.14
CA ILE A 245 -1.72 -8.02 -11.42
C ILE A 245 -2.16 -6.73 -12.10
N GLN A 246 -3.45 -6.44 -12.07
CA GLN A 246 -4.06 -5.29 -12.73
C GLN A 246 -4.76 -4.38 -11.71
N ASP A 247 -4.51 -3.07 -11.77
CA ASP A 247 -5.24 -2.08 -10.95
C ASP A 247 -6.57 -1.64 -11.58
N GLU A 248 -7.32 -0.82 -10.86
CA GLU A 248 -8.66 -0.35 -11.27
C GLU A 248 -8.60 0.59 -12.48
N GLU A 249 -7.47 1.28 -12.68
CA GLU A 249 -7.21 2.13 -13.84
C GLU A 249 -6.81 1.31 -15.09
N GLY A 250 -6.63 0.00 -14.93
CA GLY A 250 -6.28 -0.93 -15.98
C GLY A 250 -4.79 -1.00 -16.28
N ASN A 251 -3.93 -0.44 -15.42
CA ASN A 251 -2.49 -0.66 -15.50
C ASN A 251 -2.16 -2.06 -15.02
N VAL A 252 -1.19 -2.66 -15.69
CA VAL A 252 -0.67 -3.99 -15.40
C VAL A 252 0.72 -3.87 -14.82
N TYR A 253 0.94 -4.61 -13.73
CA TYR A 253 2.23 -4.79 -13.09
C TYR A 253 2.65 -6.22 -13.30
N SER A 254 3.85 -6.40 -13.83
CA SER A 254 4.34 -7.69 -14.30
C SER A 254 5.86 -7.69 -14.27
N PRO A 255 6.53 -8.84 -14.14
CA PRO A 255 7.94 -8.87 -14.43
C PRO A 255 8.18 -8.73 -15.93
N ARG A 256 9.33 -8.19 -16.34
CA ARG A 256 9.62 -8.04 -17.79
C ARG A 256 9.57 -9.38 -18.52
N ASN A 257 10.08 -10.43 -17.88
CA ASN A 257 9.97 -11.82 -18.32
C ASN A 257 10.06 -12.76 -17.12
N LEU A 258 9.83 -14.06 -17.34
CA LEU A 258 9.79 -15.06 -16.26
C LEU A 258 11.04 -15.04 -15.35
N ILE A 259 12.22 -14.80 -15.91
CA ILE A 259 13.50 -14.80 -15.17
C ILE A 259 13.98 -13.42 -14.71
N SER A 260 13.24 -12.36 -15.05
CA SER A 260 13.66 -10.97 -14.81
C SER A 260 13.54 -10.61 -13.35
N ASN A 261 14.47 -9.86 -12.78
CA ASN A 261 14.34 -9.23 -11.47
C ASN A 261 13.71 -7.81 -11.53
N GLU A 262 13.14 -7.45 -12.69
CA GLU A 262 12.48 -6.16 -12.89
C GLU A 262 10.97 -6.31 -12.81
N ILE A 263 10.31 -5.34 -12.19
CA ILE A 263 8.87 -5.10 -12.29
C ILE A 263 8.66 -3.94 -13.28
N VAL A 264 7.74 -4.13 -14.21
CA VAL A 264 7.32 -3.11 -15.16
C VAL A 264 5.86 -2.73 -14.89
N LYS A 265 5.58 -1.42 -14.95
CA LYS A 265 4.22 -0.91 -15.05
C LYS A 265 3.94 -0.50 -16.49
N PHE A 266 2.80 -0.91 -17.02
CA PHE A 266 2.33 -0.45 -18.31
C PHE A 266 0.81 -0.55 -18.41
N ASN A 267 0.22 0.23 -19.32
CA ASN A 267 -1.20 0.11 -19.63
C ASN A 267 -1.38 -0.54 -21.02
N PRO A 268 -1.82 -1.82 -21.10
CA PRO A 268 -1.94 -2.53 -22.37
C PRO A 268 -3.01 -1.92 -23.31
N PHE A 269 -3.87 -1.04 -22.81
CA PHE A 269 -4.95 -0.42 -23.60
C PHE A 269 -4.52 0.89 -24.28
N ASN A 270 -3.32 1.41 -23.94
CA ASN A 270 -2.82 2.69 -24.43
C ASN A 270 -1.79 2.57 -25.56
N GLN A 271 -1.58 1.38 -26.13
CA GLN A 271 -0.61 1.11 -27.21
C GLN A 271 0.82 1.63 -26.91
N SER A 272 1.21 1.72 -25.63
CA SER A 272 2.54 2.21 -25.26
C SER A 272 3.62 1.22 -25.71
N THR A 273 4.68 1.73 -26.32
CA THR A 273 5.85 0.93 -26.73
C THR A 273 6.91 0.82 -25.64
N ALA A 274 6.72 1.50 -24.50
CA ALA A 274 7.63 1.48 -23.36
C ALA A 274 6.86 1.37 -22.03
N PRO A 275 7.46 0.77 -20.99
CA PRO A 275 6.91 0.80 -19.65
C PRO A 275 6.82 2.24 -19.13
N GLU A 276 5.80 2.53 -18.32
CA GLU A 276 5.65 3.81 -17.63
C GLU A 276 6.76 4.01 -16.61
N TRP A 277 7.10 2.95 -15.87
CA TRP A 277 8.29 2.86 -15.07
C TRP A 277 8.77 1.41 -14.96
N VAL A 278 10.05 1.26 -14.63
CA VAL A 278 10.69 -0.02 -14.35
C VAL A 278 11.35 0.08 -12.99
N TRP A 279 11.07 -0.88 -12.11
CA TRP A 279 11.78 -1.04 -10.86
C TRP A 279 12.61 -2.32 -10.95
N GLN A 280 13.92 -2.19 -10.75
CA GLN A 280 14.83 -3.32 -10.69
C GLN A 280 15.06 -3.68 -9.22
N ASN A 281 14.78 -4.93 -8.85
CA ASN A 281 15.02 -5.42 -7.51
C ASN A 281 16.55 -5.44 -7.25
N PRO A 282 17.07 -4.65 -6.30
CA PRO A 282 18.52 -4.51 -6.09
C PRO A 282 19.15 -5.76 -5.46
N ASP A 283 18.36 -6.61 -4.82
CA ASP A 283 18.83 -7.71 -3.97
C ASP A 283 18.57 -9.09 -4.59
N LYS A 284 17.86 -9.15 -5.73
CA LYS A 284 17.58 -10.39 -6.47
C LYS A 284 18.33 -10.45 -7.80
N GLU A 285 18.94 -11.60 -8.07
CA GLU A 285 19.50 -11.92 -9.39
C GLU A 285 18.42 -12.43 -10.35
N LEU A 286 18.76 -12.55 -11.63
CA LEU A 286 17.89 -13.16 -12.63
C LEU A 286 17.68 -14.65 -12.31
N ASN A 287 16.47 -15.02 -11.90
CA ASN A 287 16.12 -16.39 -11.55
C ASN A 287 14.65 -16.69 -11.89
N ASN A 288 14.29 -17.98 -11.89
CA ASN A 288 12.92 -18.42 -12.15
C ASN A 288 12.18 -18.76 -10.85
N ASP A 289 12.53 -18.11 -9.74
CA ASP A 289 11.95 -18.43 -8.45
C ASP A 289 10.47 -18.00 -8.41
N PRO A 290 9.61 -18.73 -7.68
CA PRO A 290 8.23 -18.34 -7.50
C PRO A 290 8.12 -16.94 -6.89
N ARG A 291 7.29 -16.10 -7.50
CA ARG A 291 6.95 -14.78 -6.97
C ARG A 291 5.50 -14.45 -7.24
N TYR A 292 4.96 -13.59 -6.39
CA TYR A 292 3.56 -13.21 -6.42
C TYR A 292 3.42 -11.71 -6.29
N TYR A 293 2.35 -11.16 -6.89
CA TYR A 293 2.01 -9.75 -6.80
C TYR A 293 0.69 -9.56 -6.09
N SER A 294 0.61 -8.49 -5.31
CA SER A 294 -0.56 -8.13 -4.51
C SER A 294 -0.53 -6.65 -4.23
N PHE A 295 -1.71 -6.02 -4.12
CA PHE A 295 -1.81 -4.61 -3.76
C PHE A 295 -1.89 -4.44 -2.24
N GLY A 296 -1.15 -3.45 -1.74
CA GLY A 296 -1.32 -2.90 -0.40
C GLY A 296 -2.34 -1.77 -0.38
N LEU A 297 -2.49 -1.11 0.76
CA LEU A 297 -3.23 0.15 0.82
C LEU A 297 -2.43 1.28 0.15
N GLN A 298 -3.14 2.35 -0.22
CA GLN A 298 -2.58 3.54 -0.87
C GLN A 298 -1.88 3.23 -2.20
N SER A 299 -0.57 3.50 -2.32
CA SER A 299 0.21 3.34 -3.54
C SER A 299 1.01 2.05 -3.60
N GLN A 300 0.76 1.07 -2.73
CA GLN A 300 1.69 -0.05 -2.56
C GLN A 300 1.44 -1.22 -3.52
N LEU A 301 2.50 -1.69 -4.15
CA LEU A 301 2.60 -2.97 -4.85
C LEU A 301 3.61 -3.85 -4.10
N TYR A 302 3.18 -5.03 -3.67
CA TYR A 302 4.07 -6.03 -3.09
C TYR A 302 4.54 -7.01 -4.15
N GLU A 303 5.85 -7.20 -4.27
CA GLU A 303 6.48 -8.35 -4.94
C GLU A 303 6.96 -9.33 -3.87
N ALA A 304 6.37 -10.51 -3.85
CA ALA A 304 6.49 -11.47 -2.77
C ALA A 304 7.21 -12.72 -3.27
N TRP A 305 8.47 -12.90 -2.85
CA TRP A 305 9.32 -14.06 -3.11
C TRP A 305 9.16 -15.12 -2.02
N ASP A 306 9.79 -16.28 -2.15
CA ASP A 306 9.74 -17.33 -1.12
C ASP A 306 10.46 -16.93 0.18
N ASP A 307 11.42 -16.01 0.15
CA ASP A 307 12.22 -15.61 1.33
C ASP A 307 11.93 -14.16 1.79
N GLU A 308 11.45 -13.32 0.88
CA GLU A 308 11.34 -11.87 1.09
C GLU A 308 10.06 -11.28 0.45
N ILE A 309 9.67 -10.12 0.94
CA ILE A 309 8.57 -9.30 0.40
C ILE A 309 9.13 -7.90 0.16
N TYR A 310 8.98 -7.38 -1.05
CA TYR A 310 9.38 -6.03 -1.42
C TYR A 310 8.13 -5.17 -1.64
N ALA A 311 8.11 -4.00 -1.03
CA ALA A 311 7.08 -2.99 -1.26
C ALA A 311 7.61 -1.90 -2.20
N VAL A 312 6.85 -1.64 -3.27
CA VAL A 312 7.17 -0.63 -4.30
C VAL A 312 6.00 0.33 -4.42
N ASP A 313 6.28 1.62 -4.56
CA ASP A 313 5.27 2.61 -4.89
C ASP A 313 4.83 2.46 -6.35
N ARG A 314 3.57 2.10 -6.55
CA ARG A 314 2.95 1.78 -7.84
C ARG A 314 2.87 2.98 -8.78
N HIS A 315 2.95 4.21 -8.27
CA HIS A 315 2.88 5.42 -9.08
C HIS A 315 4.25 5.85 -9.60
N THR A 316 5.30 5.65 -8.79
CA THR A 316 6.66 6.14 -9.06
C THR A 316 7.68 5.05 -9.39
N GLY A 317 7.37 3.79 -9.09
CA GLY A 317 8.33 2.68 -9.17
C GLY A 317 9.44 2.75 -8.12
N LYS A 318 9.26 3.56 -7.06
CA LYS A 318 10.27 3.70 -6.01
C LYS A 318 10.08 2.61 -4.95
N GLY A 319 11.17 1.95 -4.58
CA GLY A 319 11.18 1.05 -3.43
C GLY A 319 10.81 1.75 -2.12
N LEU A 320 9.96 1.11 -1.32
CA LEU A 320 9.48 1.62 -0.04
C LEU A 320 10.21 0.93 1.12
N PHE A 321 10.08 -0.38 1.23
CA PHE A 321 10.69 -1.23 2.25
C PHE A 321 10.73 -2.69 1.80
N HIS A 322 11.45 -3.53 2.54
CA HIS A 322 11.42 -4.98 2.35
C HIS A 322 11.30 -5.71 3.69
N ILE A 323 10.66 -6.88 3.67
CA ILE A 323 10.45 -7.77 4.81
C ILE A 323 11.11 -9.11 4.48
N SER A 324 11.92 -9.64 5.39
CA SER A 324 12.56 -10.96 5.27
C SER A 324 12.06 -11.90 6.37
N LEU A 325 12.07 -13.20 6.10
CA LEU A 325 11.87 -14.18 7.17
C LEU A 325 13.10 -14.24 8.08
N PRO A 326 12.92 -14.33 9.42
CA PRO A 326 14.04 -14.47 10.34
C PRO A 326 14.81 -15.77 10.08
N GLU A 327 16.13 -15.67 10.12
CA GLU A 327 17.09 -16.80 10.04
C GLU A 327 17.03 -17.63 8.75
N SER A 328 16.66 -17.06 7.60
CA SER A 328 16.82 -17.75 6.32
C SER A 328 18.26 -17.56 5.80
N PRO A 329 19.16 -18.56 5.85
CA PRO A 329 20.32 -18.52 4.97
C PRO A 329 19.80 -18.60 3.53
N ALA A 330 20.16 -17.60 2.74
CA ALA A 330 19.90 -17.58 1.31
C ALA A 330 20.33 -18.94 0.70
N GLN A 331 19.43 -19.55 -0.09
CA GLN A 331 19.70 -20.69 -0.98
C GLN A 331 19.53 -22.13 -0.44
N SER A 332 18.39 -22.48 0.16
CA SER A 332 17.98 -23.91 0.10
C SER A 332 16.48 -24.10 -0.15
N ALA A 333 16.14 -25.00 -1.09
CA ALA A 333 14.77 -25.42 -1.41
C ALA A 333 14.00 -26.08 -0.23
N HIS A 334 14.65 -26.19 0.94
CA HIS A 334 14.15 -26.80 2.17
C HIS A 334 14.26 -25.85 3.39
N GLY A 335 14.57 -24.57 3.18
CA GLY A 335 14.69 -23.56 4.23
C GLY A 335 13.36 -22.94 4.67
N ASN A 336 13.46 -21.89 5.49
CA ASN A 336 12.33 -21.06 5.89
C ASN A 336 11.78 -20.33 4.65
N ARG A 337 10.46 -20.35 4.47
CA ARG A 337 9.82 -19.75 3.29
C ARG A 337 8.45 -19.16 3.57
N PHE A 338 8.12 -18.07 2.91
CA PHE A 338 6.77 -17.58 2.75
C PHE A 338 5.99 -18.48 1.81
N THR A 339 4.67 -18.45 1.94
CA THR A 339 3.75 -19.21 1.11
C THR A 339 2.53 -18.36 0.78
N GLY A 340 2.04 -18.46 -0.45
CA GLY A 340 0.83 -17.74 -0.87
C GLY A 340 1.04 -16.25 -1.12
N LEU A 341 -0.07 -15.54 -1.28
CA LEU A 341 -0.14 -14.11 -1.58
C LEU A 341 -0.01 -13.27 -0.29
N VAL A 342 0.37 -12.01 -0.43
CA VAL A 342 0.14 -11.02 0.64
C VAL A 342 -1.32 -10.59 0.58
N ILE A 343 -1.98 -10.57 1.73
CA ILE A 343 -3.36 -10.10 1.87
C ILE A 343 -3.36 -8.88 2.77
N THR A 344 -4.02 -7.83 2.31
CA THR A 344 -4.08 -6.55 3.00
C THR A 344 -5.44 -6.38 3.67
N ASP A 345 -5.44 -6.05 4.95
CA ASP A 345 -6.64 -5.61 5.66
C ASP A 345 -7.01 -4.20 5.19
N PRO A 346 -8.17 -4.03 4.53
CA PRO A 346 -8.57 -2.74 3.99
C PRO A 346 -8.87 -1.70 5.07
N GLN A 347 -9.15 -2.10 6.31
CA GLN A 347 -9.47 -1.18 7.41
C GLN A 347 -8.22 -0.54 8.01
N THR A 348 -7.17 -1.34 8.21
CA THR A 348 -5.99 -0.95 8.97
C THR A 348 -4.76 -0.73 8.08
N GLY A 349 -4.78 -1.32 6.88
CA GLY A 349 -3.65 -1.36 5.95
C GLY A 349 -2.57 -2.36 6.31
N TRP A 350 -2.75 -3.11 7.39
CA TRP A 350 -1.84 -4.20 7.72
C TRP A 350 -1.89 -5.27 6.65
N ALA A 351 -0.72 -5.79 6.33
CA ALA A 351 -0.55 -6.83 5.35
C ALA A 351 -0.10 -8.12 6.02
N TYR A 352 -0.60 -9.24 5.54
CA TYR A 352 -0.43 -10.56 6.15
C TYR A 352 0.04 -11.58 5.12
N ARG A 353 0.99 -12.42 5.51
CA ARG A 353 1.48 -13.51 4.67
C ARG A 353 1.83 -14.74 5.48
N SER A 354 1.45 -15.91 4.98
CA SER A 354 1.76 -17.19 5.62
C SER A 354 3.23 -17.59 5.41
N TYR A 355 3.79 -18.33 6.35
CA TYR A 355 5.13 -18.88 6.27
C TYR A 355 5.23 -20.31 6.82
N ILE A 356 6.26 -21.02 6.35
CA ILE A 356 6.74 -22.30 6.89
C ILE A 356 8.19 -22.09 7.33
N ARG A 357 8.46 -22.40 8.59
CA ARG A 357 9.79 -22.35 9.20
C ARG A 357 10.23 -23.78 9.53
N ASN A 358 11.44 -24.15 9.13
CA ASN A 358 12.03 -25.46 9.42
C ASN A 358 13.15 -25.38 10.48
N ASN A 359 13.71 -24.20 10.73
CA ASN A 359 14.84 -23.95 11.64
C ASN A 359 14.66 -22.57 12.31
N PRO A 360 14.91 -22.39 13.63
CA PRO A 360 15.43 -23.34 14.62
C PRO A 360 14.39 -24.31 15.18
N GLU A 361 13.13 -23.88 15.25
CA GLU A 361 12.02 -24.73 15.60
C GLU A 361 11.03 -24.75 14.45
N ALA A 362 10.69 -25.96 14.00
CA ALA A 362 9.72 -26.17 12.93
C ALA A 362 8.35 -25.62 13.32
N SER A 363 7.80 -24.76 12.48
CA SER A 363 6.51 -24.11 12.71
C SER A 363 5.93 -23.59 11.42
N VAL A 364 4.62 -23.39 11.40
CA VAL A 364 3.95 -22.56 10.38
C VAL A 364 3.26 -21.40 11.05
N GLY A 365 3.03 -20.33 10.30
CA GLY A 365 2.43 -19.15 10.89
C GLY A 365 2.02 -18.11 9.87
N VAL A 366 1.56 -16.98 10.40
CA VAL A 366 1.22 -15.79 9.63
C VAL A 366 2.05 -14.63 10.18
N LEU A 367 2.79 -13.99 9.28
CA LEU A 367 3.49 -12.74 9.54
C LEU A 367 2.55 -11.59 9.18
N GLY A 368 2.40 -10.63 10.08
CA GLY A 368 1.71 -9.36 9.86
C GLY A 368 2.70 -8.21 9.83
N PHE A 369 2.52 -7.25 8.95
CA PHE A 369 3.36 -6.05 8.88
C PHE A 369 2.56 -4.79 8.58
N SER A 370 3.03 -3.66 9.13
CA SER A 370 2.37 -2.35 9.00
C SER A 370 2.49 -1.80 7.57
N PRO A 371 1.62 -0.85 7.18
CA PRO A 371 1.68 -0.23 5.85
C PRO A 371 3.05 0.36 5.53
N ASP A 372 3.74 0.97 6.50
CA ASP A 372 5.08 1.55 6.30
C ASP A 372 6.22 0.53 6.44
N GLY A 373 5.89 -0.73 6.72
CA GLY A 373 6.85 -1.81 7.00
C GLY A 373 7.55 -1.70 8.35
N ALA A 374 7.36 -0.61 9.11
CA ALA A 374 8.09 -0.31 10.34
C ALA A 374 7.85 -1.33 11.47
N GLN A 375 6.72 -2.05 11.40
CA GLN A 375 6.37 -3.09 12.36
C GLN A 375 6.14 -4.40 11.62
N VAL A 376 6.76 -5.45 12.14
CA VAL A 376 6.61 -6.83 11.63
C VAL A 376 6.43 -7.73 12.85
N ARG A 377 5.38 -8.56 12.84
CA ARG A 377 4.99 -9.41 13.97
C ARG A 377 4.53 -10.79 13.50
N ASN A 378 4.78 -11.81 14.31
CA ASN A 378 4.09 -13.09 14.17
C ASN A 378 2.69 -12.97 14.77
N ILE A 379 1.68 -13.18 13.93
CA ILE A 379 0.25 -13.14 14.28
C ILE A 379 -0.24 -14.54 14.68
N VAL A 380 0.29 -15.56 13.99
CA VAL A 380 0.08 -16.97 14.31
C VAL A 380 1.40 -17.68 14.27
N GLU A 381 1.59 -18.58 15.22
CA GLU A 381 2.69 -19.53 15.18
C GLU A 381 2.21 -20.88 15.74
N ILE A 382 2.15 -21.87 14.87
CA ILE A 382 1.81 -23.26 15.21
C ILE A 382 3.08 -24.08 15.10
N LYS A 383 3.55 -24.59 16.23
CA LYS A 383 4.76 -25.43 16.31
C LYS A 383 4.49 -26.84 15.78
N GLY A 384 5.39 -27.34 14.95
CA GLY A 384 5.29 -28.67 14.34
C GLY A 384 5.86 -28.72 12.93
N ASN A 385 6.00 -29.96 12.43
CA ASN A 385 6.42 -30.22 11.05
C ASN A 385 5.18 -30.32 10.16
N PHE A 386 4.88 -29.25 9.45
CA PHE A 386 3.73 -29.18 8.53
C PHE A 386 4.21 -29.09 7.08
N LYS A 387 3.40 -29.60 6.16
CA LYS A 387 3.75 -29.60 4.73
C LYS A 387 3.23 -28.37 4.01
N GLN A 388 2.08 -27.87 4.44
CA GLN A 388 1.41 -26.75 3.77
C GLN A 388 0.65 -25.86 4.76
N ILE A 389 0.57 -24.59 4.39
CA ILE A 389 -0.29 -23.58 4.98
C ILE A 389 -0.93 -22.78 3.83
N SER A 390 -2.21 -22.42 3.94
CA SER A 390 -2.87 -21.59 2.92
C SER A 390 -2.45 -20.12 3.03
N THR A 391 -2.70 -19.35 1.96
CA THR A 391 -2.83 -17.89 2.08
C THR A 391 -3.88 -17.56 3.14
N PRO A 392 -3.71 -16.52 3.99
CA PRO A 392 -4.74 -16.09 4.92
C PRO A 392 -5.96 -15.58 4.15
N ALA A 393 -7.17 -15.79 4.68
CA ALA A 393 -8.38 -15.10 4.20
C ALA A 393 -8.91 -14.20 5.31
N LEU A 394 -9.29 -12.97 4.98
CA LEU A 394 -9.79 -11.99 5.96
C LEU A 394 -11.31 -11.85 5.83
N TRP A 395 -12.01 -11.80 6.96
CA TRP A 395 -13.41 -11.41 7.02
C TRP A 395 -13.74 -10.81 8.38
N ASN A 396 -14.21 -9.57 8.37
CA ASN A 396 -14.49 -8.78 9.58
C ASN A 396 -13.27 -8.76 10.53
N ASP A 397 -13.49 -9.14 11.78
CA ASP A 397 -12.54 -9.20 12.89
C ASP A 397 -11.80 -10.55 12.93
N ARG A 398 -11.69 -11.27 11.81
CA ARG A 398 -11.10 -12.61 11.76
C ARG A 398 -10.22 -12.81 10.55
N PHE A 399 -9.20 -13.64 10.73
CA PHE A 399 -8.53 -14.28 9.62
C PHE A 399 -8.59 -15.80 9.72
N TYR A 400 -8.58 -16.44 8.56
CA TYR A 400 -8.73 -17.85 8.39
C TYR A 400 -7.51 -18.40 7.68
N ILE A 401 -6.98 -19.52 8.18
CA ILE A 401 -5.88 -20.25 7.55
C ILE A 401 -6.19 -21.73 7.60
N SER A 402 -5.62 -22.49 6.68
CA SER A 402 -5.50 -23.94 6.83
C SER A 402 -4.06 -24.36 7.01
N VAL A 403 -3.83 -25.35 7.87
CA VAL A 403 -2.55 -26.04 8.04
C VAL A 403 -2.80 -27.53 7.82
N ASP A 404 -2.18 -28.09 6.79
CA ASP A 404 -2.43 -29.45 6.31
C ASP A 404 -3.95 -29.74 6.20
N LYS A 405 -4.53 -30.55 7.11
CA LYS A 405 -5.96 -30.94 7.11
C LYS A 405 -6.86 -30.09 7.99
N GLU A 406 -6.31 -29.08 8.64
CA GLU A 406 -6.99 -28.35 9.71
C GLU A 406 -7.25 -26.92 9.26
N VAL A 407 -8.46 -26.43 9.51
CA VAL A 407 -8.85 -25.05 9.27
C VAL A 407 -9.00 -24.35 10.60
N TYR A 408 -8.44 -23.15 10.69
CA TYR A 408 -8.44 -22.33 11.87
C TYR A 408 -9.08 -20.98 11.56
N ALA A 409 -9.85 -20.46 12.51
CA ALA A 409 -10.20 -19.05 12.56
C ALA A 409 -9.55 -18.43 13.78
N TYR A 410 -8.88 -17.31 13.58
CA TYR A 410 -8.24 -16.52 14.62
C TYR A 410 -8.90 -15.13 14.67
N PRO A 411 -8.92 -14.49 15.84
CA PRO A 411 -9.27 -13.07 15.87
C PRO A 411 -8.20 -12.29 15.10
N LEU A 412 -8.62 -11.36 14.25
CA LEU A 412 -7.72 -10.35 13.73
C LEU A 412 -7.30 -9.51 14.94
N PRO A 413 -6.00 -9.36 15.22
CA PRO A 413 -5.60 -8.60 16.38
C PRO A 413 -6.09 -7.14 16.22
N ALA A 414 -6.61 -6.55 17.30
CA ALA A 414 -7.07 -5.17 17.24
C ALA A 414 -5.90 -4.26 16.83
N THR A 415 -6.12 -3.20 16.05
CA THR A 415 -5.06 -2.22 15.74
C THR A 415 -4.32 -1.74 16.97
N ASP A 416 -5.02 -1.71 18.10
CA ASP A 416 -4.55 -1.36 19.43
C ASP A 416 -3.60 -2.43 20.04
N ASP A 417 -3.87 -3.73 19.82
CA ASP A 417 -2.96 -4.84 20.17
C ASP A 417 -1.72 -4.91 19.25
N ILE A 418 -1.80 -4.32 18.07
CA ILE A 418 -0.75 -4.35 17.05
C ILE A 418 0.11 -3.08 17.07
N ALA A 419 -0.47 -1.91 17.37
CA ALA A 419 0.24 -0.67 17.60
C ALA A 419 1.14 -0.87 18.82
N SER A 420 2.46 -0.69 18.64
CA SER A 420 3.40 -0.79 19.75
C SER A 420 2.88 0.02 20.93
N LYS A 421 2.51 -0.65 22.04
CA LYS A 421 2.05 0.04 23.25
C LYS A 421 3.05 1.13 23.58
N LEU A 422 2.61 2.39 23.55
CA LEU A 422 3.50 3.52 23.72
C LEU A 422 3.57 3.88 25.20
N LEU A 423 4.79 4.03 25.71
CA LEU A 423 5.02 4.48 27.07
C LEU A 423 5.43 5.96 27.07
N PRO A 424 4.79 6.79 27.92
CA PRO A 424 5.16 8.19 28.05
C PRO A 424 6.56 8.28 28.65
N GLN A 425 7.45 9.02 27.98
CA GLN A 425 8.83 9.22 28.41
C GLN A 425 9.02 10.55 29.10
N LEU A 426 8.54 11.62 28.47
CA LEU A 426 8.78 12.99 28.92
C LEU A 426 7.57 13.87 28.62
N ASN A 427 7.16 14.71 29.56
CA ASN A 427 6.17 15.74 29.30
C ASN A 427 6.82 16.93 28.60
N ILE A 428 6.15 17.46 27.56
CA ILE A 428 6.57 18.70 26.91
C ILE A 428 5.98 19.87 27.71
N ASP A 429 6.69 20.32 28.74
CA ASP A 429 6.22 21.40 29.62
C ASP A 429 6.26 22.75 28.91
N GLY A 430 5.10 23.28 28.54
CA GLY A 430 4.98 24.57 27.86
C GLY A 430 5.60 25.76 28.60
N ASN A 431 5.85 25.66 29.90
CA ASN A 431 6.32 26.77 30.74
C ASN A 431 7.82 27.01 30.74
N VAL A 432 8.59 26.25 29.95
CA VAL A 432 10.06 26.32 29.95
C VAL A 432 10.59 27.73 29.63
N PHE A 433 9.92 28.49 28.75
CA PHE A 433 10.41 29.81 28.32
C PHE A 433 9.74 30.96 29.08
N SER A 434 10.57 31.78 29.74
CA SER A 434 10.20 33.10 30.28
C SER A 434 9.93 34.12 29.17
N ASP A 435 9.25 35.22 29.51
CA ASP A 435 8.94 36.29 28.54
C ASP A 435 10.19 36.92 27.89
N THR A 436 11.32 36.92 28.59
CA THR A 436 12.61 37.38 28.07
C THR A 436 13.20 36.37 27.08
N GLU A 437 13.16 35.07 27.41
CA GLU A 437 13.69 34.00 26.56
C GLU A 437 12.89 33.84 25.26
N ARG A 438 11.57 34.11 25.29
CA ARG A 438 10.70 34.07 24.09
C ARG A 438 11.10 35.07 23.00
N ARG A 439 11.85 36.12 23.35
CA ARG A 439 12.33 37.15 22.41
C ARG A 439 13.76 36.89 21.92
N GLN A 440 14.40 35.84 22.41
CA GLN A 440 15.75 35.46 22.01
C GLN A 440 15.68 34.29 21.03
N PRO A 441 16.68 34.16 20.14
CA PRO A 441 16.85 32.95 19.35
C PRO A 441 16.97 31.70 20.25
N GLN A 442 16.20 30.65 19.97
CA GLN A 442 16.18 29.41 20.74
C GLN A 442 16.32 28.20 19.81
N ARG A 443 17.00 27.16 20.30
CA ARG A 443 16.98 25.82 19.73
C ARG A 443 16.35 24.86 20.72
N ILE A 444 15.38 24.09 20.26
CA ILE A 444 14.82 22.96 21.01
C ILE A 444 15.26 21.69 20.29
N SER A 445 15.98 20.81 20.97
CA SER A 445 16.47 19.55 20.40
C SER A 445 15.89 18.37 21.15
N TRP A 446 15.55 17.31 20.44
CA TRP A 446 15.20 16.03 21.03
C TRP A 446 16.19 14.98 20.58
N GLU A 447 16.56 14.09 21.49
CA GLU A 447 17.45 12.98 21.19
C GLU A 447 16.86 11.70 21.73
N VAL A 448 16.90 10.65 20.91
CA VAL A 448 16.63 9.28 21.36
C VAL A 448 17.96 8.56 21.45
N THR A 449 18.27 8.03 22.63
CA THR A 449 19.47 7.23 22.84
C THR A 449 19.14 5.77 23.07
N ASP A 450 19.96 4.87 22.54
CA ASP A 450 19.89 3.45 22.85
C ASP A 450 20.38 3.16 24.29
N LYS A 451 20.35 1.88 24.68
CA LYS A 451 20.81 1.41 25.99
C LYS A 451 22.29 1.70 26.31
N ASN A 452 23.09 1.97 25.29
CA ASN A 452 24.52 2.29 25.39
C ASN A 452 24.78 3.80 25.30
N ASN A 453 23.74 4.63 25.32
CA ASN A 453 23.78 6.08 25.11
C ASN A 453 24.24 6.52 23.71
N HIS A 454 24.11 5.67 22.69
CA HIS A 454 24.30 6.10 21.31
C HIS A 454 23.03 6.77 20.79
N ARG A 455 23.22 7.92 20.14
CA ARG A 455 22.14 8.67 19.50
C ARG A 455 21.59 7.90 18.30
N VAL A 456 20.26 7.86 18.20
CA VAL A 456 19.53 7.30 17.06
C VAL A 456 19.16 8.46 16.14
N ASP A 457 19.90 8.62 15.03
CA ASP A 457 19.83 9.84 14.22
C ASP A 457 18.50 10.04 13.48
N SER A 458 17.78 8.97 13.14
CA SER A 458 16.45 9.06 12.51
C SER A 458 15.36 9.63 13.43
N ASP A 459 15.56 9.49 14.75
CA ASP A 459 14.60 9.83 15.80
C ASP A 459 15.00 11.09 16.57
N SER A 460 16.21 11.59 16.32
CA SER A 460 16.77 12.76 16.98
C SER A 460 16.66 13.96 16.05
N GLY A 461 16.34 15.12 16.59
CA GLY A 461 16.08 16.30 15.78
C GLY A 461 16.22 17.60 16.54
N LYS A 462 16.00 18.69 15.83
CA LYS A 462 15.99 20.03 16.41
C LYS A 462 15.04 20.94 15.65
N LEU A 463 14.51 21.91 16.37
CA LEU A 463 13.74 23.02 15.84
C LEU A 463 14.37 24.32 16.35
N GLU A 464 14.61 25.26 15.44
CA GLU A 464 15.23 26.55 15.76
C GLU A 464 14.23 27.68 15.53
N PHE A 465 14.20 28.60 16.49
CA PHE A 465 13.36 29.78 16.55
C PHE A 465 14.26 31.01 16.55
N ASP A 466 13.93 32.00 15.72
CA ASP A 466 14.73 33.22 15.58
C ASP A 466 14.42 34.32 16.61
N GLY A 467 13.42 34.10 17.47
CA GLY A 467 12.98 35.07 18.48
C GLY A 467 12.18 36.25 17.93
N SER A 468 11.93 36.31 16.62
CA SER A 468 11.20 37.42 15.98
C SER A 468 9.69 37.42 16.29
N ASP A 469 9.12 36.24 16.53
CA ASP A 469 7.74 36.07 16.99
C ASP A 469 7.71 35.34 18.36
N PRO A 470 7.62 36.10 19.48
CA PRO A 470 7.54 35.53 20.82
C PRO A 470 6.31 34.64 21.05
N SER A 471 5.28 34.71 20.19
CA SER A 471 4.09 33.88 20.30
C SER A 471 4.34 32.42 19.88
N LEU A 472 5.39 32.15 19.08
CA LEU A 472 5.79 30.79 18.73
C LEU A 472 6.33 30.02 19.93
N LEU A 473 7.02 30.72 20.84
CA LEU A 473 7.60 30.18 22.08
C LEU A 473 6.67 30.33 23.29
N ASN A 474 5.40 30.71 23.10
CA ASN A 474 4.45 30.77 24.19
C ASN A 474 4.08 29.35 24.68
N GLN A 475 3.52 29.27 25.89
CA GLN A 475 3.24 28.02 26.58
C GLN A 475 2.27 27.05 25.88
N PHE A 476 1.59 27.47 24.82
CA PHE A 476 0.66 26.63 24.05
C PHE A 476 1.20 26.30 22.66
N SER A 477 1.93 27.22 22.04
CA SER A 477 2.38 27.11 20.64
C SER A 477 3.57 26.19 20.48
N TRP A 478 4.62 26.36 21.28
CA TRP A 478 5.85 25.61 21.05
C TRP A 478 5.71 24.10 21.29
N PRO A 479 4.92 23.62 22.29
CA PRO A 479 4.72 22.18 22.46
C PRO A 479 4.03 21.54 21.25
N LEU A 480 3.08 22.26 20.64
CA LEU A 480 2.43 21.86 19.40
C LEU A 480 3.44 21.79 18.23
N LEU A 481 4.27 22.83 18.07
CA LEU A 481 5.24 22.91 16.98
C LEU A 481 6.29 21.79 17.06
N ILE A 482 6.83 21.54 18.25
CA ILE A 482 7.76 20.44 18.50
C ILE A 482 7.08 19.09 18.29
N GLY A 483 5.87 18.91 18.82
CA GLY A 483 5.14 17.65 18.65
C GLY A 483 4.85 17.33 17.20
N ASN A 484 4.48 18.34 16.40
CA ASN A 484 4.30 18.17 14.96
C ASN A 484 5.61 17.85 14.24
N ALA A 485 6.71 18.53 14.61
CA ALA A 485 8.02 18.27 14.00
C ALA A 485 8.51 16.84 14.27
N ILE A 486 8.32 16.34 15.50
CA ILE A 486 8.62 14.96 15.88
C ILE A 486 7.76 13.97 15.07
N ASN A 487 6.44 14.20 15.00
CA ASN A 487 5.54 13.28 14.30
C ASN A 487 5.71 13.27 12.77
N GLN A 488 6.36 14.29 12.19
CA GLN A 488 6.74 14.31 10.78
C GLN A 488 7.99 13.47 10.49
N GLN A 489 8.77 13.10 11.51
CA GLN A 489 9.90 12.19 11.35
C GLN A 489 9.38 10.75 11.24
N ASN A 490 9.96 9.97 10.32
CA ASN A 490 9.65 8.54 10.13
C ASN A 490 10.26 7.66 11.25
N GLY A 491 10.39 8.21 12.46
CA GLY A 491 10.97 7.56 13.63
C GLY A 491 9.92 6.90 14.54
N MET A 492 10.41 6.11 15.49
CA MET A 492 9.65 5.52 16.60
C MET A 492 9.22 6.55 17.65
N LEU A 493 9.91 7.69 17.76
CA LEU A 493 9.51 8.76 18.68
C LEU A 493 8.22 9.41 18.20
N LYS A 494 7.19 9.43 19.07
CA LYS A 494 5.93 10.13 18.82
C LYS A 494 5.68 11.20 19.87
N ALA A 495 4.90 12.20 19.53
CA ALA A 495 4.49 13.27 20.43
C ALA A 495 2.97 13.49 20.36
N GLY A 496 2.34 13.74 21.50
CA GLY A 496 0.88 13.94 21.54
C GLY A 496 0.30 13.88 22.94
N PRO A 497 -0.98 14.25 23.11
CA PRO A 497 -1.65 14.20 24.39
C PRO A 497 -1.83 12.76 24.89
N GLN A 498 -1.81 12.60 26.22
CA GLN A 498 -2.33 11.40 26.85
C GLN A 498 -3.86 11.39 26.70
N GLN A 499 -4.39 10.64 25.72
CA GLN A 499 -5.82 10.45 25.61
C GLN A 499 -6.26 9.44 26.69
N LYS A 500 -7.02 9.91 27.68
CA LYS A 500 -7.73 9.02 28.61
C LYS A 500 -9.06 8.66 27.95
N ASN A 501 -9.06 7.61 27.13
CA ASN A 501 -10.30 6.91 26.86
C ASN A 501 -10.51 5.88 27.98
N SER A 502 -11.78 5.65 28.32
CA SER A 502 -12.21 4.75 29.37
C SER A 502 -11.57 3.37 29.21
N ASP A 503 -10.84 2.97 30.25
CA ASP A 503 -10.17 1.69 30.50
C ASP A 503 -9.01 1.29 29.57
N ALA A 504 -7.81 1.48 30.13
CA ALA A 504 -6.54 0.76 29.89
C ALA A 504 -5.66 1.07 28.68
N GLU A 505 -6.00 2.00 27.78
CA GLU A 505 -5.13 2.28 26.63
C GLU A 505 -4.78 3.76 26.43
N ILE A 506 -3.48 4.01 26.30
CA ILE A 506 -2.91 5.34 26.16
C ILE A 506 -2.24 5.39 24.78
N VAL A 507 -2.93 6.01 23.81
CA VAL A 507 -2.40 6.25 22.45
C VAL A 507 -2.08 7.75 22.32
N PRO A 508 -0.94 8.15 21.70
CA PRO A 508 -0.67 9.54 21.42
C PRO A 508 -1.71 10.11 20.45
N GLY A 509 -2.45 11.12 20.88
CA GLY A 509 -3.30 11.89 19.97
C GLY A 509 -2.49 12.82 19.05
N ALA A 510 -3.18 13.54 18.16
CA ALA A 510 -2.57 14.67 17.47
C ALA A 510 -2.08 15.72 18.49
N PRO A 511 -0.85 16.28 18.34
CA PRO A 511 -0.34 17.32 19.22
C PRO A 511 -1.33 18.46 19.40
N LEU A 512 -1.47 18.93 20.64
CA LEU A 512 -2.43 19.98 21.00
C LEU A 512 -1.71 21.29 21.34
N ALA A 513 -2.35 22.42 21.09
CA ALA A 513 -1.92 23.70 21.63
C ALA A 513 -2.19 23.72 23.15
N SER A 514 -1.29 23.13 23.94
CA SER A 514 -1.46 22.91 25.37
C SER A 514 -0.13 22.98 26.11
N GLN A 515 -0.22 23.50 27.34
CA GLN A 515 0.90 23.70 28.26
C GLN A 515 1.41 22.41 28.91
N TYR A 516 0.56 21.38 29.06
CA TYR A 516 0.89 20.20 29.85
C TYR A 516 0.38 18.90 29.26
N LEU A 517 -0.46 18.94 28.21
CA LEU A 517 -1.05 17.72 27.70
C LEU A 517 -0.09 16.92 26.84
N ASN A 518 0.85 17.54 26.12
CA ASN A 518 1.71 16.83 25.18
C ASN A 518 2.82 16.05 25.91
N TRP A 519 3.00 14.80 25.51
CA TRP A 519 4.08 13.92 25.96
C TRP A 519 4.89 13.42 24.76
N LEU A 520 6.13 13.06 25.02
CA LEU A 520 6.98 12.25 24.15
C LEU A 520 6.77 10.77 24.50
N TRP A 521 6.67 9.95 23.47
CA TRP A 521 6.29 8.55 23.55
C TRP A 521 7.31 7.69 22.84
N LEU A 522 7.66 6.56 23.46
CA LEU A 522 8.44 5.50 22.82
C LEU A 522 7.68 4.17 22.89
N PRO A 523 7.94 3.24 21.94
CA PRO A 523 7.49 1.87 22.03
C PRO A 523 7.92 1.20 23.34
N GLU A 524 7.01 0.49 24.00
CA GLU A 524 7.26 -0.19 25.28
C GLU A 524 8.46 -1.13 25.21
N ASP A 525 8.63 -1.86 24.11
CA ASP A 525 9.77 -2.75 23.86
C ASP A 525 11.09 -1.97 23.86
N LYS A 526 11.15 -0.80 23.23
CA LYS A 526 12.34 0.06 23.20
C LYS A 526 12.67 0.60 24.59
N VAL A 527 11.65 1.00 25.34
CA VAL A 527 11.82 1.44 26.73
C VAL A 527 12.37 0.31 27.60
N ARG A 528 11.85 -0.92 27.45
CA ARG A 528 12.36 -2.11 28.15
C ARG A 528 13.79 -2.47 27.74
N GLU A 529 14.15 -2.26 26.47
CA GLU A 529 15.52 -2.43 25.97
C GLU A 529 16.50 -1.39 26.53
N GLY A 530 16.00 -0.30 27.12
CA GLY A 530 16.80 0.75 27.76
C GLY A 530 16.89 2.05 26.96
N TYR A 531 16.10 2.21 25.90
CA TYR A 531 16.05 3.46 25.12
C TYR A 531 15.44 4.59 25.95
N ARG A 532 15.92 5.81 25.69
CA ARG A 532 15.50 7.01 26.43
C ARG A 532 15.36 8.19 25.49
N VAL A 533 14.53 9.15 25.90
CA VAL A 533 14.36 10.43 25.19
C VAL A 533 14.84 11.56 26.07
N THR A 534 15.55 12.50 25.49
CA THR A 534 15.85 13.80 26.09
C THR A 534 15.27 14.91 25.23
N LEU A 535 14.84 15.99 25.88
CA LEU A 535 14.45 17.24 25.23
C LEU A 535 15.26 18.35 25.90
N THR A 536 15.95 19.14 25.09
CA THR A 536 16.85 20.20 25.55
C THR A 536 16.50 21.51 24.87
N THR A 537 16.63 22.61 25.62
CA THR A 537 16.46 23.97 25.13
C THR A 537 17.76 24.73 25.27
N GLN A 538 18.16 25.44 24.22
CA GLN A 538 19.41 26.19 24.16
C GLN A 538 19.16 27.57 23.54
N ALA A 539 19.51 28.63 24.27
CA ALA A 539 19.57 29.97 23.70
C ALA A 539 20.70 30.04 22.66
N LEU A 540 20.43 30.63 21.50
CA LEU A 540 21.42 30.80 20.44
C LEU A 540 21.97 32.23 20.46
N ASP A 541 23.28 32.37 20.30
CA ASP A 541 23.97 33.68 20.24
C ASP A 541 23.53 34.52 19.03
N HIS A 542 23.10 33.83 17.96
CA HIS A 542 22.65 34.43 16.72
C HIS A 542 21.36 33.77 16.25
N ALA A 543 20.48 34.57 15.63
CA ALA A 543 19.30 34.05 14.96
C ALA A 543 19.71 33.04 13.88
N PRO A 544 19.03 31.89 13.76
CA PRO A 544 19.23 30.96 12.66
C PRO A 544 18.98 31.69 11.34
N VAL A 545 19.72 31.31 10.30
CA VAL A 545 19.58 31.91 8.97
C VAL A 545 18.17 31.62 8.45
N SER A 546 17.31 32.64 8.45
CA SER A 546 15.99 32.59 7.84
C SER A 546 15.91 33.62 6.73
N GLU A 547 15.35 33.23 5.59
CA GLU A 547 15.05 34.17 4.51
C GLU A 547 13.92 35.13 4.88
N TRP A 548 13.14 34.78 5.92
CA TRP A 548 11.86 35.39 6.26
C TRP A 548 11.89 35.99 7.66
N SER A 549 11.72 37.30 7.72
CA SER A 549 11.60 38.07 8.96
C SER A 549 10.15 38.53 9.17
N LEU A 550 9.71 38.60 10.42
CA LEU A 550 8.38 39.12 10.72
C LEU A 550 8.32 40.61 10.36
N ASN A 551 7.35 41.00 9.53
CA ASN A 551 7.25 42.36 9.00
C ASN A 551 7.04 43.42 10.11
N SER A 552 6.28 43.07 11.15
CA SER A 552 6.31 43.80 12.43
C SER A 552 5.74 42.94 13.57
N ALA A 553 6.22 43.17 14.80
CA ALA A 553 5.86 42.40 16.00
C ALA A 553 4.36 42.41 16.34
N SER A 554 3.57 43.32 15.78
CA SER A 554 2.13 43.47 16.03
C SER A 554 1.23 43.13 14.83
N GLN A 555 1.79 42.85 13.65
CA GLN A 555 0.97 42.62 12.46
C GLN A 555 0.49 41.17 12.37
N GLN A 556 -0.79 41.00 12.64
CA GLN A 556 -1.58 39.94 11.99
C GLN A 556 -1.56 40.16 10.48
N ALA A 557 -1.70 39.08 9.71
CA ALA A 557 -1.81 39.20 8.25
C ALA A 557 -2.97 40.12 7.85
N PHE A 558 -4.07 40.10 8.62
CA PHE A 558 -5.22 40.97 8.45
C PHE A 558 -5.87 41.26 9.81
N LEU A 559 -6.23 42.52 10.03
CA LEU A 559 -7.05 42.96 11.15
C LEU A 559 -8.50 42.89 10.72
N SER A 560 -9.29 42.02 11.36
CA SER A 560 -10.75 41.97 11.17
C SER A 560 -11.50 41.95 12.50
N LYS A 561 -12.74 42.43 12.47
CA LYS A 561 -13.68 42.38 13.58
C LYS A 561 -14.71 41.27 13.37
N GLU A 562 -15.36 40.88 14.46
CA GLU A 562 -16.47 39.94 14.38
C GLU A 562 -17.63 40.56 13.59
N GLY A 563 -18.17 39.82 12.62
CA GLY A 563 -19.21 40.30 11.71
C GLY A 563 -18.70 40.98 10.43
N ASP A 564 -17.39 41.10 10.23
CA ASP A 564 -16.85 41.61 8.96
C ASP A 564 -17.18 40.67 7.79
N ASP A 565 -17.79 41.22 6.74
CA ASP A 565 -18.00 40.55 5.45
C ASP A 565 -16.82 40.87 4.51
N PHE A 566 -16.14 39.84 4.02
CA PHE A 566 -14.99 39.97 3.13
C PHE A 566 -15.31 39.74 1.65
N ASN A 567 -16.54 39.37 1.31
CA ASN A 567 -16.90 39.04 -0.06
C ASN A 567 -16.67 40.22 -1.02
N GLY A 568 -15.76 40.05 -1.99
CA GLY A 568 -15.46 41.07 -2.99
C GLY A 568 -14.62 42.24 -2.49
N LYS A 569 -14.14 42.22 -1.24
CA LYS A 569 -13.23 43.26 -0.74
C LYS A 569 -11.87 43.18 -1.42
N ILE A 570 -11.31 44.35 -1.72
CA ILE A 570 -9.97 44.50 -2.28
C ILE A 570 -9.01 44.89 -1.13
N ILE A 571 -7.97 44.10 -0.94
CA ILE A 571 -6.88 44.39 -0.02
C ILE A 571 -5.67 44.83 -0.82
N ARG A 572 -5.23 46.07 -0.64
CA ARG A 572 -4.02 46.60 -1.26
C ARG A 572 -2.83 46.36 -0.37
N PHE A 573 -1.88 45.57 -0.87
CA PHE A 573 -0.55 45.42 -0.32
C PHE A 573 0.38 46.43 -0.95
N THR A 574 0.99 47.28 -0.14
CA THR A 574 2.07 48.17 -0.55
C THR A 574 3.38 47.58 -0.06
N VAL A 575 4.21 47.15 -1.00
CA VAL A 575 5.51 46.52 -0.75
C VAL A 575 6.59 47.55 -1.03
N GLN A 576 7.32 47.94 0.01
CA GLN A 576 8.48 48.80 -0.08
C GLN A 576 9.74 47.94 -0.26
N ARG A 577 10.44 48.15 -1.39
CA ARG A 577 11.70 47.50 -1.72
C ARG A 577 12.83 48.53 -1.83
N PRO A 578 14.11 48.10 -1.86
CA PRO A 578 15.22 48.99 -2.21
C PRO A 578 15.05 49.65 -3.59
N SER A 579 14.37 48.98 -4.52
CA SER A 579 14.08 49.47 -5.87
C SER A 579 12.89 50.45 -5.95
N GLY A 580 12.12 50.63 -4.88
CA GLY A 580 10.96 51.51 -4.83
C GLY A 580 9.71 50.87 -4.23
N GLU A 581 8.63 51.64 -4.17
CA GLU A 581 7.31 51.21 -3.69
C GLU A 581 6.50 50.57 -4.84
N GLN A 582 5.81 49.47 -4.56
CA GLN A 582 4.87 48.83 -5.50
C GLN A 582 3.59 48.41 -4.79
N HIS A 583 2.46 48.50 -5.51
CA HIS A 583 1.14 48.14 -4.99
C HIS A 583 0.59 46.87 -5.66
N TYR A 584 -0.09 46.04 -4.87
CA TYR A 584 -0.72 44.81 -5.30
C TYR A 584 -2.11 44.70 -4.70
N ASP A 585 -3.12 44.62 -5.56
CA ASP A 585 -4.52 44.54 -5.13
C ASP A 585 -4.98 43.09 -5.16
N ILE A 586 -5.36 42.56 -3.99
CA ILE A 586 -5.81 41.18 -3.82
C ILE A 586 -7.28 41.18 -3.42
N THR A 587 -8.13 40.60 -4.25
CA THR A 587 -9.56 40.43 -3.96
C THR A 587 -9.80 39.07 -3.32
N THR A 588 -10.55 39.00 -2.23
CA THR A 588 -10.98 37.73 -1.62
C THR A 588 -12.41 37.36 -2.03
N ALA A 589 -12.64 36.06 -2.28
CA ALA A 589 -13.98 35.53 -2.57
C ALA A 589 -14.66 34.94 -1.32
N ALA A 590 -13.93 34.87 -0.20
CA ALA A 590 -14.44 34.31 1.04
C ALA A 590 -15.19 35.37 1.85
N LYS A 591 -16.33 34.98 2.42
CA LYS A 591 -17.20 35.85 3.22
C LYS A 591 -16.71 35.98 4.65
N ASP A 592 -16.33 34.87 5.28
CA ASP A 592 -15.93 34.85 6.69
C ASP A 592 -14.45 35.22 6.88
N ARG A 593 -14.15 35.82 8.03
CA ARG A 593 -12.81 36.31 8.37
C ARG A 593 -11.71 35.24 8.43
N PHE A 594 -12.06 33.99 8.70
CA PHE A 594 -11.08 32.91 8.87
C PHE A 594 -10.68 32.33 7.50
N ALA A 595 -11.66 32.06 6.64
CA ALA A 595 -11.44 31.65 5.26
C ALA A 595 -10.85 32.77 4.42
N ALA A 596 -11.25 34.04 4.65
CA ALA A 596 -10.65 35.18 3.98
C ALA A 596 -9.15 35.29 4.26
N ALA A 597 -8.71 35.10 5.51
CA ALA A 597 -7.29 35.09 5.83
C ALA A 597 -6.52 34.03 5.04
N ALA A 598 -7.08 32.81 4.90
CA ALA A 598 -6.47 31.74 4.13
C ALA A 598 -6.45 32.03 2.60
N ASP A 599 -7.55 32.53 2.04
CA ASP A 599 -7.64 32.84 0.60
C ASP A 599 -6.68 33.98 0.22
N ILE A 600 -6.59 35.03 1.06
CA ILE A 600 -5.66 36.12 0.80
C ILE A 600 -4.21 35.65 0.95
N ALA A 601 -3.88 34.85 1.98
CA ALA A 601 -2.53 34.30 2.13
C ALA A 601 -2.12 33.47 0.91
N ARG A 602 -3.02 32.64 0.38
CA ARG A 602 -2.80 31.87 -0.85
C ARG A 602 -2.50 32.78 -2.05
N LYS A 603 -3.29 33.84 -2.23
CA LYS A 603 -3.13 34.79 -3.35
C LYS A 603 -1.85 35.62 -3.23
N VAL A 604 -1.53 36.08 -2.03
CA VAL A 604 -0.30 36.84 -1.77
C VAL A 604 0.93 35.98 -1.98
N ASN A 605 0.96 34.76 -1.43
CA ASN A 605 2.09 33.84 -1.61
C ASN A 605 2.31 33.43 -3.07
N ALA A 606 1.25 33.47 -3.90
CA ALA A 606 1.35 33.24 -5.34
C ALA A 606 1.81 34.49 -6.12
N ALA A 607 1.47 35.69 -5.65
CA ALA A 607 1.72 36.95 -6.35
C ALA A 607 3.06 37.62 -5.97
N LEU A 608 3.53 37.42 -4.73
CA LEU A 608 4.69 38.10 -4.17
C LEU A 608 5.78 37.08 -3.80
N SER A 609 6.96 37.20 -4.39
CA SER A 609 8.09 36.28 -4.15
C SER A 609 8.96 36.68 -2.95
N ASP A 610 8.70 37.86 -2.37
CA ASP A 610 9.43 38.48 -1.27
C ASP A 610 8.54 38.84 -0.07
N VAL A 611 7.28 38.40 -0.12
CA VAL A 611 6.30 38.50 0.97
C VAL A 611 5.60 37.15 1.09
N GLN A 612 5.52 36.63 2.31
CA GLN A 612 4.86 35.36 2.61
C GLN A 612 3.89 35.54 3.77
N LEU A 613 2.66 35.10 3.60
CA LEU A 613 1.62 35.06 4.62
C LEU A 613 1.43 33.63 5.11
N GLY A 614 1.29 33.46 6.41
CA GLY A 614 1.10 32.15 7.03
C GLY A 614 1.55 32.12 8.48
N GLU A 615 1.33 30.98 9.12
CA GLU A 615 2.00 30.64 10.36
C GLU A 615 3.36 30.02 10.04
N LYS A 616 4.44 30.55 10.63
CA LYS A 616 5.77 29.94 10.52
C LYS A 616 5.80 28.67 11.36
N LEU A 617 6.18 27.55 10.74
CA LEU A 617 6.26 26.26 11.41
C LEU A 617 7.71 26.01 11.88
N ALA A 618 8.63 25.86 10.91
CA ALA A 618 10.04 25.54 11.13
C ALA A 618 10.90 26.14 10.00
N GLY A 619 12.04 26.78 10.34
CA GLY A 619 12.97 27.33 9.35
C GLY A 619 12.29 28.34 8.40
N ASN A 620 12.32 28.09 7.09
CA ASN A 620 11.68 28.94 6.08
C ASN A 620 10.26 28.47 5.68
N GLN A 621 9.70 27.48 6.38
CA GLN A 621 8.38 26.95 6.05
C GLN A 621 7.27 27.75 6.76
N SER A 622 6.24 28.10 6.00
CA SER A 622 4.97 28.60 6.54
C SER A 622 3.80 27.78 6.03
N SER A 623 2.75 27.69 6.84
CA SER A 623 1.48 27.07 6.47
C SER A 623 0.38 28.11 6.39
N ILE A 624 -0.48 27.97 5.38
CA ILE A 624 -1.71 28.75 5.25
C ILE A 624 -2.78 28.06 6.09
N ILE A 625 -3.29 28.77 7.09
CA ILE A 625 -4.28 28.24 8.02
C ILE A 625 -5.52 29.13 8.06
N TRP A 626 -6.65 28.56 8.46
CA TRP A 626 -7.93 29.27 8.54
C TRP A 626 -8.01 30.04 9.87
N SER A 627 -7.10 31.00 10.07
CA SER A 627 -6.99 31.77 11.31
C SER A 627 -6.43 33.16 11.08
N GLN A 628 -7.20 34.21 11.37
CA GLN A 628 -6.69 35.60 11.30
C GLN A 628 -5.57 35.89 12.31
N TYR A 629 -5.53 35.16 13.43
CA TYR A 629 -4.59 35.44 14.53
C TYR A 629 -3.21 34.86 14.30
N ARG A 630 -3.17 33.70 13.63
CA ARG A 630 -1.96 32.89 13.44
C ARG A 630 -1.32 33.10 12.05
N ASN A 631 -2.05 33.60 11.06
CA ASN A 631 -1.42 34.11 9.84
C ASN A 631 -0.70 35.43 10.14
N LYS A 632 0.60 35.47 9.87
CA LYS A 632 1.47 36.66 9.98
C LYS A 632 2.01 37.05 8.61
N ILE A 633 2.57 38.25 8.51
CA ILE A 633 3.26 38.73 7.29
C ILE A 633 4.76 38.57 7.51
N TRP A 634 5.39 37.77 6.68
CA TRP A 634 6.81 37.51 6.63
C TRP A 634 7.41 38.16 5.38
N VAL A 635 8.58 38.77 5.50
CA VAL A 635 9.23 39.52 4.43
C VAL A 635 10.71 39.20 4.35
N LYS A 636 11.27 39.28 3.14
CA LYS A 636 12.71 39.18 2.92
C LYS A 636 13.45 40.41 3.45
N GLN A 637 14.74 40.27 3.70
CA GLN A 637 15.57 41.36 4.20
C GLN A 637 15.49 42.61 3.29
N GLY A 638 15.28 43.78 3.90
CA GLY A 638 15.16 45.06 3.20
C GLY A 638 13.79 45.31 2.54
N VAL A 639 12.84 44.40 2.73
CA VAL A 639 11.44 44.55 2.30
C VAL A 639 10.58 44.91 3.51
N SER A 640 9.62 45.82 3.32
CA SER A 640 8.56 46.04 4.30
C SER A 640 7.21 46.14 3.59
N VAL A 641 6.16 45.73 4.28
CA VAL A 641 4.81 45.65 3.73
C VAL A 641 3.85 46.40 4.62
N ARG A 642 2.94 47.16 4.01
CA ARG A 642 1.72 47.65 4.65
C ARG A 642 0.53 47.20 3.83
N TYR A 643 -0.58 46.91 4.48
CA TYR A 643 -1.82 46.59 3.80
C TYR A 643 -2.93 47.54 4.23
N GLU A 644 -3.86 47.79 3.33
CA GLU A 644 -5.10 48.51 3.61
C GLU A 644 -6.26 47.84 2.89
N VAL A 645 -7.45 47.87 3.51
CA VAL A 645 -8.67 47.41 2.88
C VAL A 645 -9.25 48.59 2.12
N ILE A 646 -9.32 48.48 0.80
CA ILE A 646 -9.94 49.49 -0.05
C ILE A 646 -11.43 49.15 -0.11
N SER A 647 -12.22 49.82 0.72
CA SER A 647 -13.68 49.75 0.61
C SER A 647 -14.10 50.35 -0.73
N GLN A 648 -15.05 49.70 -1.41
CA GLN A 648 -15.93 50.43 -2.33
C GLN A 648 -16.96 51.23 -1.53
#